data_AF-F4BY71-F1
#
_entry.id   AF-F4BY71-F1
#
_cell.length_a   1.000
_cell.length_b   1.000
_cell.length_c   1.000
_cell.angle_alpha   90.00
_cell.angle_beta   90.00
_cell.angle_gamma   90.00
#
_symmetry.space_group_name_H-M   'P 1'
#
loop_
_entity.id
_entity.type
_entity.pdbx_description
1 polymer ?
#
loop_
_entity_poly.entity_id
_entity_poly.type
_entity_poly.pdbx_seq_one_letter_code
_entity_poly.pdbx_strand_id
1 'polypeptide(L)'
;MHKAIRLLIITAALLLAGAASGADFGKERPIAIIVGSEQLQPAIDEYVVAWSDNRSGNYDIFMYDLETGLERWVCIDPFFQISPAVSGERIVWQDMRSGNGDIYMYDVINKTESAITTAEGNQTQPDISGNRVVWADDRKGTYQIHLLDLSSRNEVEISSAKGEQIRPKISDDRIVWMDERSGDFDIYMYDISTGKESAVSTGPGDQSFPSVSKDIVAWADNRTGESDIAFMDLSSGKETTINKSGIQTDPRVYGRYIAYLNNHTDINLYDIETSADIALAPGSIKMEPAISERGVVWTDYRKGTNDPDIQMFDFEILADISITSGPFNHTNPSISEDSVVWTDNRDGNFNVYLFNITTGKETQITEDSFDHSSPDISNKNLIWTDMSLGNLQIFLRNLSTKETKQVTIDQSDHRYGMIDGNNIIWIDARSGGEQIYLYDIITGQEKQITAAQSLKLSPVIHQDRIVWIDSRSGEDKWDLYLYNLTTGEETAICTNPARQAQPWIWGDNVVWADGRNGNWDIYAYDLATNTERAVVIDTANQGNPVVHGNYLAWLDVRQGNSDIYLFDLRKGVEVPVATLPTQQTPNDGKGDPYQIKPYHSSKIISDNKIVWMDNSDGYSQIKMRYINSDPLLLLEADYPSTNGSLLVWSDNRRGNWNIYGFDFFTRSEKPITKGDYDQLYPKASGDIVVYSDYRSGDSDIYMTNIATGVESPVATGKRDQMWPSISGDLVVWQDNSSGNWDIYMKELSTDKTTPIYKGSGQQMYPAISGDLVVWQDSRNGDFDIYVKDLVNGTETKLTGDGDQLYPDISGYTIAWQDATTGDISYYFWDKKWGKTYPREGEQTNPVVSGNYIAYVDGSGEDTSIRKLDLASWKDELVQAGPGQAKPSMDKKLVWINTHSGKPRSVAVAAGQTSVISKVPGDQSHPVVGGNDQVGYYVAWMDNRTGDPDVYVYSLAQELELPLAASPYEDMYPDIRGNIIAWVARNPDNQYQIEDYWCIRTFDISIDNSTELVYGLENSTPISLSDDYLAYLRKTYFGWMVYSRPLYEKETAPESPPSGINVRAGGDYLVFQNNKAGSWDIFLWKQGMGTQPVSIVADPADQINASTDGRTVVWQDNRNGNWDIYAYDLNTSKEMQITTDSADQINPDVENGVIVWQDKRNGDWDIYVYDQNVGRETPICTDPGNQMEPRIRTGRIVWTDDRSGDKDIYIYENYMP
;
A
#
# COMPACT_ATOMS: atom_id res chain seq x y z
N MET A 1 15.99 -54.75 -24.78
CA MET A 1 14.74 -54.55 -24.02
C MET A 1 15.02 -54.85 -22.53
N HIS A 2 14.31 -54.22 -21.59
CA HIS A 2 14.54 -54.27 -20.11
C HIS A 2 15.70 -53.46 -19.49
N LYS A 3 16.36 -52.54 -20.21
CA LYS A 3 17.28 -51.54 -19.60
C LYS A 3 17.15 -50.10 -20.14
N ALA A 4 16.00 -49.77 -20.75
CA ALA A 4 15.74 -48.44 -21.35
C ALA A 4 14.39 -47.83 -20.92
N ILE A 5 13.79 -48.32 -19.84
CA ILE A 5 12.48 -47.85 -19.32
C ILE A 5 12.64 -47.14 -17.94
N ARG A 6 13.82 -47.21 -17.31
CA ARG A 6 14.14 -46.48 -16.06
C ARG A 6 14.72 -45.07 -16.31
N LEU A 7 14.32 -44.40 -17.39
CA LEU A 7 14.86 -43.07 -17.75
C LEU A 7 13.83 -42.16 -18.46
N LEU A 8 12.52 -42.36 -18.24
CA LEU A 8 11.47 -41.64 -18.99
C LEU A 8 10.22 -41.26 -18.19
N ILE A 9 10.31 -41.18 -16.86
CA ILE A 9 9.26 -40.58 -15.99
C ILE A 9 9.81 -39.33 -15.24
N ILE A 10 11.13 -39.17 -15.15
CA ILE A 10 11.81 -38.01 -14.52
C ILE A 10 12.01 -36.85 -15.52
N THR A 11 11.54 -36.98 -16.77
CA THR A 11 11.80 -36.03 -17.87
C THR A 11 10.54 -35.45 -18.52
N ALA A 12 9.38 -35.53 -17.86
CA ALA A 12 8.13 -34.92 -18.34
C ALA A 12 7.70 -33.68 -17.54
N ALA A 13 7.99 -33.62 -16.24
CA ALA A 13 7.73 -32.43 -15.40
C ALA A 13 8.87 -31.38 -15.45
N LEU A 14 10.04 -31.75 -16.00
CA LEU A 14 11.28 -30.96 -15.95
C LEU A 14 11.67 -30.31 -17.29
N LEU A 15 10.75 -30.25 -18.28
CA LEU A 15 11.12 -29.96 -19.68
C LEU A 15 10.24 -28.93 -20.43
N LEU A 16 9.44 -28.13 -19.71
CA LEU A 16 8.84 -26.90 -20.26
C LEU A 16 8.98 -25.63 -19.40
N ALA A 17 9.52 -25.73 -18.17
CA ALA A 17 10.02 -24.58 -17.40
C ALA A 17 11.57 -24.45 -17.42
N GLY A 18 12.25 -25.31 -18.17
CA GLY A 18 13.71 -25.35 -18.26
C GLY A 18 14.33 -24.21 -19.10
N ALA A 19 14.15 -22.95 -18.68
CA ALA A 19 15.03 -21.80 -18.94
C ALA A 19 14.50 -20.45 -18.34
N ALA A 20 14.32 -20.30 -17.03
CA ALA A 20 14.39 -19.00 -16.30
C ALA A 20 14.16 -19.05 -14.76
N SER A 21 14.60 -20.09 -14.05
CA SER A 21 14.53 -20.14 -12.57
C SER A 21 15.73 -20.91 -12.01
N GLY A 22 16.17 -20.55 -10.80
CA GLY A 22 17.44 -21.03 -10.23
C GLY A 22 17.40 -22.50 -9.79
N ALA A 23 17.67 -23.45 -10.68
CA ALA A 23 17.63 -24.88 -10.39
C ALA A 23 18.61 -25.40 -9.29
N ASP A 24 19.53 -24.56 -8.81
CA ASP A 24 20.47 -24.88 -7.71
C ASP A 24 20.08 -24.28 -6.34
N PHE A 25 19.02 -23.46 -6.25
CA PHE A 25 18.55 -22.85 -4.99
C PHE A 25 17.04 -22.55 -4.91
N GLY A 26 16.37 -22.42 -6.05
CA GLY A 26 15.11 -21.69 -6.19
C GLY A 26 13.94 -22.29 -5.42
N LYS A 27 13.91 -23.62 -5.30
CA LYS A 27 12.94 -24.34 -4.47
C LYS A 27 13.64 -25.44 -3.67
N GLU A 28 14.52 -25.04 -2.74
CA GLU A 28 15.28 -25.94 -1.85
C GLU A 28 14.36 -26.56 -0.78
N ARG A 29 13.49 -27.47 -1.22
CA ARG A 29 12.32 -28.02 -0.52
C ARG A 29 12.03 -29.46 -0.96
N PRO A 30 11.15 -30.20 -0.25
CA PRO A 30 10.45 -31.32 -0.85
C PRO A 30 9.64 -30.89 -2.09
N ILE A 31 9.28 -31.86 -2.94
CA ILE A 31 8.89 -31.59 -4.33
C ILE A 31 7.37 -31.37 -4.45
N ALA A 32 6.98 -30.09 -4.60
CA ALA A 32 5.66 -29.66 -5.03
C ALA A 32 5.25 -30.22 -6.41
N ILE A 33 3.95 -30.40 -6.64
CA ILE A 33 3.44 -30.67 -7.99
C ILE A 33 3.11 -29.33 -8.64
N ILE A 34 3.47 -29.22 -9.93
CA ILE A 34 3.61 -27.97 -10.67
C ILE A 34 2.67 -27.97 -11.88
N VAL A 35 2.10 -26.81 -12.22
CA VAL A 35 1.16 -26.64 -13.35
C VAL A 35 1.56 -25.50 -14.30
N GLY A 36 2.60 -24.74 -13.96
CA GLY A 36 2.84 -23.39 -14.50
C GLY A 36 4.12 -23.25 -15.33
N SER A 37 5.04 -22.33 -15.03
CA SER A 37 5.29 -21.60 -13.76
C SER A 37 5.72 -22.48 -12.60
N GLU A 38 6.56 -21.94 -11.71
CA GLU A 38 7.11 -22.63 -10.54
C GLU A 38 6.98 -21.70 -9.32
N GLN A 39 6.78 -22.23 -8.10
CA GLN A 39 6.58 -21.40 -6.90
C GLN A 39 7.28 -21.94 -5.64
N LEU A 40 7.63 -21.03 -4.72
CA LEU A 40 8.73 -21.24 -3.75
C LEU A 40 8.60 -20.49 -2.40
N GLN A 41 9.23 -21.08 -1.38
CA GLN A 41 9.48 -20.60 -0.01
C GLN A 41 8.34 -19.81 0.70
N PRO A 42 8.59 -18.62 1.31
CA PRO A 42 7.77 -17.84 2.25
C PRO A 42 6.83 -18.51 3.29
N ALA A 43 5.94 -17.71 3.90
CA ALA A 43 4.93 -17.95 4.96
C ALA A 43 4.36 -16.58 5.41
N ILE A 44 3.57 -16.43 6.48
CA ILE A 44 3.09 -15.11 6.98
C ILE A 44 3.10 -14.96 8.51
N ASP A 45 2.88 -13.71 8.96
CA ASP A 45 2.03 -13.41 10.11
C ASP A 45 0.78 -12.58 9.73
N GLU A 46 0.47 -11.42 10.33
CA GLU A 46 -0.91 -10.90 10.30
C GLU A 46 -1.45 -10.34 8.96
N TYR A 47 -1.23 -9.05 8.62
CA TYR A 47 -2.16 -8.33 7.71
C TYR A 47 -1.62 -7.28 6.69
N VAL A 48 -0.31 -7.05 6.48
CA VAL A 48 0.18 -6.06 5.48
C VAL A 48 1.02 -6.73 4.41
N VAL A 49 0.65 -6.60 3.13
CA VAL A 49 1.14 -7.47 2.05
C VAL A 49 2.62 -7.25 1.68
N ALA A 50 3.35 -8.31 1.30
CA ALA A 50 4.62 -8.21 0.57
C ALA A 50 4.85 -9.35 -0.44
N TRP A 51 5.56 -9.06 -1.54
CA TRP A 51 5.73 -9.86 -2.76
C TRP A 51 6.88 -9.36 -3.67
N SER A 52 6.94 -9.81 -4.94
CA SER A 52 8.09 -9.66 -5.86
C SER A 52 7.67 -9.23 -7.31
N ASP A 53 8.58 -9.09 -8.29
CA ASP A 53 8.32 -8.92 -9.76
C ASP A 53 9.63 -9.07 -10.60
N ASN A 54 9.60 -9.12 -11.94
CA ASN A 54 10.80 -9.23 -12.79
C ASN A 54 10.80 -8.26 -14.01
N ARG A 55 10.37 -7.00 -13.86
CA ARG A 55 10.15 -6.01 -14.96
C ARG A 55 11.32 -5.84 -15.94
N SER A 56 12.55 -5.87 -15.45
CA SER A 56 13.81 -5.90 -16.20
C SER A 56 14.96 -6.40 -15.32
N GLY A 57 15.02 -5.94 -14.06
CA GLY A 57 15.68 -6.65 -12.96
C GLY A 57 14.80 -7.78 -12.42
N ASN A 58 15.11 -8.30 -11.23
CA ASN A 58 14.75 -9.68 -10.87
C ASN A 58 14.07 -9.94 -9.50
N TYR A 59 13.97 -9.00 -8.54
CA TYR A 59 12.87 -8.83 -7.53
C TYR A 59 13.01 -7.46 -6.78
N ASP A 60 13.37 -6.40 -7.50
CA ASP A 60 13.89 -5.12 -6.95
C ASP A 60 12.77 -4.12 -6.61
N ILE A 61 12.72 -3.71 -5.35
CA ILE A 61 11.47 -3.66 -4.55
C ILE A 61 10.55 -2.45 -4.87
N PHE A 62 9.33 -2.32 -4.30
CA PHE A 62 8.73 -1.03 -3.88
C PHE A 62 7.75 -1.19 -2.70
N MET A 63 6.74 -0.33 -2.45
CA MET A 63 6.01 -0.39 -1.16
C MET A 63 4.58 0.19 -1.17
N TYR A 64 3.58 -0.62 -0.77
CA TYR A 64 2.10 -0.40 -0.82
C TYR A 64 1.39 -1.60 -0.12
N ASP A 65 0.44 -1.54 0.83
CA ASP A 65 0.37 -1.00 2.21
C ASP A 65 -0.81 -1.76 2.90
N LEU A 66 -1.28 -1.41 4.10
CA LEU A 66 -2.65 -1.79 4.54
C LEU A 66 -3.33 -0.84 5.56
N GLU A 67 -2.75 0.31 5.95
CA GLU A 67 -3.56 1.36 6.60
C GLU A 67 -4.48 2.05 5.58
N THR A 68 -4.02 2.12 4.32
CA THR A 68 -4.85 2.36 3.14
C THR A 68 -4.79 1.22 2.11
N GLY A 69 -3.71 0.44 2.12
CA GLY A 69 -3.27 -0.37 0.99
C GLY A 69 -3.03 0.47 -0.29
N LEU A 70 -2.04 1.41 -0.37
CA LEU A 70 -1.69 2.32 -1.53
C LEU A 70 -0.16 2.63 -1.84
N GLU A 71 0.13 3.18 -3.04
CA GLU A 71 1.38 3.26 -3.89
C GLU A 71 2.59 4.20 -3.47
N ARG A 72 3.88 3.82 -3.69
CA ARG A 72 5.16 4.65 -3.65
C ARG A 72 6.50 3.86 -3.90
N TRP A 73 7.64 4.50 -4.29
CA TRP A 73 8.94 3.86 -4.77
C TRP A 73 10.31 4.44 -4.24
N VAL A 74 11.49 3.81 -4.56
CA VAL A 74 12.90 4.09 -4.04
C VAL A 74 14.17 3.68 -4.91
N CYS A 75 14.65 2.41 -4.95
CA CYS A 75 16.10 1.99 -5.01
C CYS A 75 16.61 1.07 -6.20
N ILE A 76 17.92 0.68 -6.21
CA ILE A 76 18.66 -0.16 -7.21
C ILE A 76 19.84 -0.97 -6.59
N ASP A 77 20.31 -2.09 -7.18
CA ASP A 77 21.68 -2.69 -7.13
C ASP A 77 21.79 -3.92 -8.11
N PRO A 78 22.99 -4.49 -8.43
CA PRO A 78 23.17 -5.34 -9.63
C PRO A 78 22.98 -6.89 -9.59
N PHE A 79 23.04 -7.59 -8.44
CA PHE A 79 23.15 -9.08 -8.38
C PHE A 79 22.22 -9.82 -7.37
N PHE A 80 22.07 -11.13 -7.58
CA PHE A 80 20.78 -11.84 -7.44
C PHE A 80 20.38 -12.31 -6.04
N GLN A 81 19.15 -12.01 -5.59
CA GLN A 81 18.55 -12.65 -4.40
C GLN A 81 17.61 -13.81 -4.83
N ILE A 82 16.82 -14.33 -3.90
CA ILE A 82 15.38 -14.58 -4.13
C ILE A 82 14.57 -14.14 -2.90
N SER A 83 13.26 -14.04 -3.07
CA SER A 83 12.27 -14.02 -1.98
C SER A 83 12.31 -12.86 -0.97
N PRO A 84 12.34 -11.59 -1.43
CA PRO A 84 11.94 -10.48 -0.57
C PRO A 84 10.46 -10.59 -0.22
N ALA A 85 10.15 -10.56 1.08
CA ALA A 85 8.81 -10.68 1.66
C ALA A 85 8.78 -10.11 3.10
N VAL A 86 7.62 -9.97 3.74
CA VAL A 86 7.44 -9.46 5.13
C VAL A 86 6.77 -10.49 6.05
N SER A 87 7.54 -11.17 6.91
CA SER A 87 7.01 -11.54 8.23
C SER A 87 7.01 -10.30 9.14
N GLY A 88 6.10 -10.23 10.11
CA GLY A 88 5.94 -9.27 11.20
C GLY A 88 6.52 -7.88 11.01
N GLU A 89 7.24 -7.45 12.03
CA GLU A 89 8.21 -6.37 11.98
C GLU A 89 9.52 -6.71 11.20
N ARG A 90 9.54 -7.73 10.31
CA ARG A 90 10.67 -8.68 10.19
C ARG A 90 11.41 -8.78 8.85
N ILE A 91 10.71 -8.81 7.71
CA ILE A 91 11.28 -8.87 6.33
C ILE A 91 12.10 -10.16 5.98
N VAL A 92 12.84 -10.25 4.84
CA VAL A 92 13.82 -11.32 4.45
C VAL A 92 14.66 -10.99 3.17
N TRP A 93 16.00 -11.11 3.20
CA TRP A 93 16.94 -11.40 2.06
C TRP A 93 18.36 -11.77 2.58
N GLN A 94 19.47 -11.51 1.86
CA GLN A 94 20.78 -12.21 1.98
C GLN A 94 22.07 -11.36 1.77
N ASP A 95 23.26 -11.95 2.07
CA ASP A 95 24.68 -11.51 1.85
C ASP A 95 25.54 -12.16 0.69
N MET A 96 25.58 -13.49 0.61
CA MET A 96 26.39 -14.34 -0.32
C MET A 96 27.85 -13.93 -0.69
N ARG A 97 28.77 -13.92 0.28
CA ARG A 97 30.25 -13.80 0.08
C ARG A 97 30.94 -14.83 -0.86
N SER A 98 30.22 -15.78 -1.46
CA SER A 98 30.67 -17.02 -2.15
C SER A 98 31.45 -18.06 -1.29
N GLY A 99 30.72 -18.93 -0.56
CA GLY A 99 31.22 -19.62 0.64
C GLY A 99 30.15 -19.83 1.77
N ASN A 100 30.44 -19.56 3.05
CA ASN A 100 29.56 -19.50 4.28
C ASN A 100 29.95 -18.30 5.18
N GLY A 101 29.06 -17.66 5.94
CA GLY A 101 29.51 -16.66 6.92
C GLY A 101 28.45 -15.95 7.77
N ASP A 102 28.32 -14.63 7.56
CA ASP A 102 27.77 -13.64 8.49
C ASP A 102 26.23 -13.54 8.57
N ILE A 103 25.72 -12.71 9.52
CA ILE A 103 24.30 -12.42 9.75
C ILE A 103 23.89 -10.95 9.55
N TYR A 104 22.80 -10.82 8.80
CA TYR A 104 22.27 -9.65 7.98
C TYR A 104 20.79 -9.92 8.58
N MET A 105 20.18 -8.96 9.32
CA MET A 105 19.00 -9.22 10.16
C MET A 105 18.17 -7.96 10.50
N TYR A 106 16.88 -7.85 10.15
CA TYR A 106 16.09 -6.59 10.19
C TYR A 106 15.63 -6.08 11.59
N ASP A 107 14.89 -4.96 11.59
CA ASP A 107 14.02 -4.32 12.61
C ASP A 107 13.20 -3.25 11.90
N VAL A 108 11.89 -3.43 11.69
CA VAL A 108 11.09 -2.47 10.88
C VAL A 108 10.13 -1.57 11.64
N ILE A 109 9.68 -1.94 12.86
CA ILE A 109 9.08 -0.94 13.76
C ILE A 109 10.10 0.19 14.01
N ASN A 110 11.43 -0.08 13.96
CA ASN A 110 12.49 0.92 14.21
C ASN A 110 13.53 1.13 13.07
N LYS A 111 13.39 0.55 11.87
CA LYS A 111 14.34 0.55 10.70
C LYS A 111 15.80 0.12 10.97
N THR A 112 16.26 -1.09 10.57
CA THR A 112 17.69 -1.49 10.26
C THR A 112 17.84 -3.01 10.04
N GLU A 113 18.64 -3.47 9.06
CA GLU A 113 19.23 -4.83 8.96
C GLU A 113 20.54 -5.00 9.80
N SER A 114 21.64 -5.71 9.41
CA SER A 114 22.87 -5.78 10.28
C SER A 114 24.31 -5.87 9.72
N ALA A 115 24.82 -7.09 9.44
CA ALA A 115 26.24 -7.52 9.51
C ALA A 115 26.85 -7.54 10.93
N ILE A 116 27.72 -8.54 11.23
CA ILE A 116 28.40 -8.70 12.54
C ILE A 116 29.82 -9.35 12.46
N THR A 117 29.96 -10.66 12.18
CA THR A 117 31.14 -11.46 12.57
C THR A 117 31.34 -12.91 12.01
N THR A 118 30.48 -13.51 11.18
CA THR A 118 30.58 -14.89 10.57
C THR A 118 30.35 -16.15 11.46
N ALA A 119 30.03 -17.28 10.79
CA ALA A 119 29.71 -18.62 11.30
C ALA A 119 30.01 -19.73 10.21
N GLU A 120 29.49 -21.01 10.22
CA GLU A 120 29.97 -22.04 9.24
C GLU A 120 29.09 -23.07 8.51
N GLY A 121 29.73 -23.61 7.46
CA GLY A 121 29.34 -24.82 6.78
C GLY A 121 27.96 -24.68 6.20
N ASN A 122 27.22 -25.78 6.18
CA ASN A 122 25.83 -25.77 5.77
C ASN A 122 24.93 -25.88 7.00
N GLN A 123 25.18 -25.04 8.03
CA GLN A 123 24.15 -24.76 9.05
C GLN A 123 23.03 -23.90 8.45
N THR A 124 22.32 -24.45 7.45
CA THR A 124 21.12 -23.89 6.80
C THR A 124 19.90 -23.88 7.74
N GLN A 125 18.75 -23.38 7.34
CA GLN A 125 18.41 -22.60 6.14
C GLN A 125 17.92 -21.23 6.63
N PRO A 126 18.25 -20.11 5.97
CA PRO A 126 17.81 -18.76 6.36
C PRO A 126 16.28 -18.66 6.45
N ASP A 127 15.78 -18.96 7.65
CA ASP A 127 14.40 -19.17 8.09
C ASP A 127 14.46 -19.26 9.64
N ILE A 128 13.40 -18.84 10.31
CA ILE A 128 13.51 -18.23 11.65
C ILE A 128 12.14 -17.82 12.20
N SER A 129 11.96 -17.79 13.52
CA SER A 129 10.70 -17.27 14.08
C SER A 129 10.70 -16.96 15.59
N GLY A 130 9.59 -16.39 16.07
CA GLY A 130 9.25 -16.21 17.50
C GLY A 130 10.23 -15.39 18.33
N ASN A 131 10.49 -15.88 19.55
CA ASN A 131 11.51 -15.33 20.46
C ASN A 131 12.33 -16.38 21.25
N ARG A 132 12.23 -17.67 20.90
CA ARG A 132 13.17 -18.76 21.21
C ARG A 132 13.73 -19.29 19.88
N VAL A 133 15.05 -19.40 19.75
CA VAL A 133 15.79 -19.52 18.48
C VAL A 133 17.12 -20.26 18.70
N VAL A 134 17.86 -20.61 17.65
CA VAL A 134 19.18 -21.27 17.66
C VAL A 134 20.37 -20.37 17.29
N TRP A 135 21.56 -20.91 17.54
CA TRP A 135 22.59 -21.08 16.51
C TRP A 135 23.31 -22.44 16.80
N ALA A 136 24.34 -22.82 16.02
CA ALA A 136 24.48 -24.15 15.43
C ALA A 136 25.78 -24.93 15.77
N ASP A 137 25.84 -26.15 15.22
CA ASP A 137 27.02 -27.00 15.25
C ASP A 137 27.10 -27.91 14.01
N ASP A 138 27.15 -27.38 12.77
CA ASP A 138 27.20 -28.30 11.60
C ASP A 138 28.53 -29.05 11.42
N ARG A 139 29.62 -28.43 11.91
CA ARG A 139 31.01 -28.81 12.27
C ARG A 139 31.50 -30.27 12.24
N LYS A 140 30.61 -31.24 12.06
CA LYS A 140 30.91 -32.66 11.92
C LYS A 140 30.23 -33.35 10.71
N GLY A 141 29.08 -32.86 10.18
CA GLY A 141 28.36 -33.47 9.01
C GLY A 141 26.96 -32.92 8.68
N THR A 142 26.49 -31.99 9.52
CA THR A 142 25.24 -31.18 9.48
C THR A 142 24.92 -30.66 10.90
N TYR A 143 24.11 -29.61 10.96
CA TYR A 143 23.80 -28.60 11.98
C TYR A 143 23.42 -28.89 13.46
N GLN A 144 22.91 -30.08 13.83
CA GLN A 144 22.48 -30.52 15.18
C GLN A 144 22.83 -29.60 16.38
N ILE A 145 21.84 -29.06 17.12
CA ILE A 145 21.97 -27.95 18.10
C ILE A 145 23.14 -28.00 19.10
N HIS A 146 23.58 -26.78 19.46
CA HIS A 146 24.13 -26.45 20.79
C HIS A 146 23.06 -25.86 21.71
N LEU A 147 22.90 -24.54 21.79
CA LEU A 147 21.88 -23.83 22.60
C LEU A 147 21.73 -22.40 22.04
N LEU A 148 20.50 -21.85 21.96
CA LEU A 148 20.27 -20.40 21.91
C LEU A 148 18.82 -20.03 22.32
N ASP A 149 18.47 -18.75 22.17
CA ASP A 149 17.17 -18.10 22.47
C ASP A 149 17.19 -16.71 21.76
N LEU A 150 16.05 -16.05 21.47
CA LEU A 150 16.03 -14.71 20.87
C LEU A 150 15.99 -13.59 21.93
N SER A 151 15.25 -13.80 23.02
CA SER A 151 15.24 -12.93 24.20
C SER A 151 16.50 -13.12 25.08
N SER A 152 17.08 -14.32 25.11
CA SER A 152 18.19 -14.68 26.02
C SER A 152 19.49 -15.19 25.37
N ARG A 153 19.51 -15.53 24.08
CA ARG A 153 20.74 -15.65 23.24
C ARG A 153 21.83 -16.67 23.66
N ASN A 154 21.66 -17.48 24.71
CA ASN A 154 22.76 -18.20 25.39
C ASN A 154 23.14 -19.57 24.79
N GLU A 155 24.44 -19.88 24.77
CA GLU A 155 25.12 -20.98 24.05
C GLU A 155 25.77 -22.03 24.99
N VAL A 156 25.68 -23.34 24.66
CA VAL A 156 26.48 -24.47 25.23
C VAL A 156 26.31 -25.77 24.39
N GLU A 157 27.34 -26.61 24.30
CA GLU A 157 27.20 -28.03 23.88
C GLU A 157 26.82 -28.90 25.10
N ILE A 158 25.83 -29.79 24.97
CA ILE A 158 25.28 -30.57 26.11
C ILE A 158 25.25 -32.10 25.86
N SER A 159 24.95 -32.55 24.65
CA SER A 159 24.69 -33.97 24.34
C SER A 159 25.92 -34.73 23.82
N SER A 160 25.78 -36.05 23.59
CA SER A 160 26.90 -36.98 23.38
C SER A 160 26.68 -38.12 22.37
N ALA A 161 25.43 -38.47 22.06
CA ALA A 161 25.07 -39.52 21.11
C ALA A 161 25.42 -39.16 19.65
N LYS A 162 25.38 -40.13 18.71
CA LYS A 162 25.61 -39.89 17.27
C LYS A 162 24.63 -40.70 16.42
N GLY A 163 23.74 -39.95 15.75
CA GLY A 163 22.64 -40.34 14.87
C GLY A 163 22.11 -39.04 14.23
N GLU A 164 21.46 -39.09 13.06
CA GLU A 164 20.74 -37.88 12.58
C GLU A 164 19.59 -37.55 13.54
N GLN A 165 18.82 -36.52 13.23
CA GLN A 165 17.45 -36.39 13.73
C GLN A 165 16.49 -35.82 12.65
N ILE A 166 17.00 -35.74 11.40
CA ILE A 166 16.47 -35.07 10.20
C ILE A 166 15.92 -33.64 10.45
N ARG A 167 15.43 -32.93 9.41
CA ARG A 167 15.34 -31.44 9.32
C ARG A 167 14.79 -30.82 10.61
N PRO A 168 15.26 -29.67 11.12
CA PRO A 168 13.77 -28.70 12.41
C PRO A 168 12.45 -28.66 11.59
N LYS A 169 11.37 -28.22 12.22
CA LYS A 169 10.77 -26.88 12.10
C LYS A 169 10.48 -26.44 13.55
N ILE A 170 9.37 -25.86 14.01
CA ILE A 170 9.13 -25.44 15.44
C ILE A 170 7.74 -24.77 15.72
N SER A 171 7.39 -24.30 16.95
CA SER A 171 6.50 -23.12 17.27
C SER A 171 6.08 -22.89 18.75
N ASP A 172 4.98 -22.12 19.02
CA ASP A 172 4.52 -21.44 20.27
C ASP A 172 5.30 -21.79 21.53
N ASP A 173 5.24 -23.04 21.98
CA ASP A 173 5.89 -23.53 23.20
C ASP A 173 6.61 -24.89 23.06
N ARG A 174 6.94 -25.40 21.86
CA ARG A 174 7.62 -26.72 21.75
C ARG A 174 8.51 -27.00 20.50
N ILE A 175 9.02 -28.24 20.39
CA ILE A 175 10.12 -28.79 19.55
C ILE A 175 9.90 -30.30 19.39
N VAL A 176 10.37 -30.99 18.34
CA VAL A 176 10.17 -32.47 18.13
C VAL A 176 11.40 -33.16 17.45
N TRP A 177 11.30 -34.42 16.99
CA TRP A 177 12.25 -35.28 16.21
C TRP A 177 12.49 -36.76 16.60
N MET A 178 13.69 -37.31 16.88
CA MET A 178 13.89 -38.79 16.79
C MET A 178 15.03 -39.43 17.60
N ASP A 179 15.04 -40.77 17.69
CA ASP A 179 16.10 -41.58 18.32
C ASP A 179 16.29 -43.03 17.73
N GLU A 180 17.25 -43.80 18.26
CA GLU A 180 17.42 -45.27 18.06
C GLU A 180 17.75 -45.96 19.40
N ARG A 181 17.03 -47.03 19.79
CA ARG A 181 17.09 -47.56 21.18
C ARG A 181 16.97 -49.08 21.38
N SER A 182 16.42 -49.84 20.44
CA SER A 182 15.97 -51.23 20.69
C SER A 182 16.72 -52.32 19.90
N GLY A 183 17.20 -52.01 18.69
CA GLY A 183 17.69 -52.99 17.71
C GLY A 183 16.68 -53.27 16.58
N ASP A 184 15.42 -52.84 16.76
CA ASP A 184 14.72 -52.08 15.72
C ASP A 184 15.10 -50.57 15.90
N PHE A 185 14.36 -49.60 15.35
CA PHE A 185 14.66 -48.16 15.52
C PHE A 185 13.42 -47.33 15.87
N ASP A 186 13.61 -46.23 16.62
CA ASP A 186 12.75 -45.99 17.82
C ASP A 186 11.79 -44.64 17.99
N ILE A 187 9.48 -44.34 19.04
CA ILE A 187 9.35 -43.24 20.03
C ILE A 187 11.85 -42.03 20.10
N TYR A 188 12.48 -40.98 20.76
CA TYR A 188 12.33 -39.99 21.88
C TYR A 188 12.24 -38.50 21.41
N MET A 189 11.68 -37.62 22.27
CA MET A 189 11.96 -36.15 22.29
C MET A 189 11.43 -35.38 23.53
N TYR A 190 11.57 -34.05 23.52
CA TYR A 190 11.05 -33.01 24.43
C TYR A 190 9.91 -32.18 23.78
N ASP A 191 9.12 -31.41 24.55
CA ASP A 191 8.39 -30.14 24.18
C ASP A 191 9.12 -28.98 24.95
N ILE A 192 9.00 -27.65 24.76
CA ILE A 192 9.80 -26.71 25.59
C ILE A 192 9.15 -26.30 26.91
N SER A 193 7.82 -26.35 27.02
CA SER A 193 7.13 -26.17 28.29
C SER A 193 7.43 -27.34 29.25
N THR A 194 7.67 -28.54 28.70
CA THR A 194 7.92 -29.76 29.49
C THR A 194 9.34 -30.32 29.40
N GLY A 195 10.12 -30.01 28.35
CA GLY A 195 11.41 -30.64 28.06
C GLY A 195 11.36 -32.17 27.93
N LYS A 196 10.16 -32.76 27.82
CA LYS A 196 9.89 -34.08 28.43
C LYS A 196 10.30 -35.27 27.58
N GLU A 197 11.58 -35.62 27.71
CA GLU A 197 12.19 -36.93 27.43
C GLU A 197 11.28 -38.10 27.87
N SER A 198 10.81 -38.93 26.93
CA SER A 198 9.92 -40.07 27.18
C SER A 198 9.96 -41.11 26.04
N ALA A 199 9.40 -42.32 26.24
CA ALA A 199 9.42 -43.42 25.27
C ALA A 199 8.27 -44.43 25.42
N VAL A 200 7.90 -45.09 24.32
CA VAL A 200 6.83 -46.11 24.26
C VAL A 200 7.18 -47.27 23.30
N SER A 201 7.27 -47.05 21.98
CA SER A 201 7.82 -47.99 20.96
C SER A 201 7.02 -49.29 20.71
N THR A 202 5.98 -49.24 19.86
CA THR A 202 5.18 -50.44 19.47
C THR A 202 4.80 -50.60 17.98
N GLY A 203 5.05 -49.61 17.11
CA GLY A 203 4.67 -49.60 15.68
C GLY A 203 5.59 -50.37 14.69
N PRO A 204 5.44 -50.15 13.35
CA PRO A 204 6.04 -51.06 12.35
C PRO A 204 6.55 -50.43 11.01
N GLY A 205 7.10 -49.20 10.94
CA GLY A 205 7.42 -48.63 9.62
C GLY A 205 8.20 -47.33 9.42
N ASP A 206 8.33 -46.98 8.13
CA ASP A 206 9.35 -46.09 7.57
C ASP A 206 9.05 -44.55 7.62
N GLN A 207 7.83 -44.09 7.91
CA GLN A 207 7.48 -42.70 8.32
C GLN A 207 7.86 -41.42 7.52
N SER A 208 8.64 -41.42 6.44
CA SER A 208 8.90 -40.18 5.65
C SER A 208 7.82 -39.89 4.59
N PHE A 209 7.51 -38.64 4.17
CA PHE A 209 8.22 -37.35 4.33
C PHE A 209 7.34 -36.21 4.92
N PRO A 210 7.56 -35.80 6.19
CA PRO A 210 6.94 -34.59 6.75
C PRO A 210 7.52 -33.25 6.23
N SER A 211 6.73 -32.17 6.37
CA SER A 211 7.03 -30.72 6.35
C SER A 211 5.92 -29.99 7.14
N VAL A 212 6.25 -29.29 8.25
CA VAL A 212 5.49 -29.45 9.53
C VAL A 212 5.88 -28.31 10.64
N SER A 213 5.27 -27.76 11.77
CA SER A 213 3.87 -27.68 12.51
C SER A 213 4.02 -26.82 13.89
N LYS A 214 2.88 -26.25 14.42
CA LYS A 214 2.42 -26.04 15.86
C LYS A 214 1.90 -27.25 16.71
N ASP A 215 0.68 -27.28 17.25
CA ASP A 215 0.28 -28.23 18.33
C ASP A 215 -0.02 -29.69 17.89
N ILE A 216 0.56 -30.15 16.77
CA ILE A 216 0.16 -31.35 16.00
C ILE A 216 1.42 -32.04 15.38
N VAL A 217 1.29 -33.18 14.65
CA VAL A 217 2.16 -33.70 13.54
C VAL A 217 1.27 -34.39 12.51
N ALA A 218 1.29 -33.87 11.29
CA ALA A 218 0.80 -34.41 10.03
C ALA A 218 1.94 -35.13 9.36
N TRP A 219 2.24 -36.29 9.92
CA TRP A 219 3.13 -37.25 9.33
C TRP A 219 2.45 -37.91 8.12
N ALA A 220 2.53 -37.26 6.96
CA ALA A 220 3.13 -37.97 5.83
C ALA A 220 4.54 -38.35 6.31
N ASP A 221 5.02 -39.58 6.44
CA ASP A 221 4.45 -40.88 6.10
C ASP A 221 4.10 -41.07 4.62
N ASN A 222 4.06 -42.34 4.21
CA ASN A 222 3.56 -42.78 2.93
C ASN A 222 3.17 -44.28 3.02
N ARG A 223 2.42 -44.67 4.07
CA ARG A 223 1.74 -45.95 4.45
C ARG A 223 1.12 -46.81 3.35
N THR A 224 1.11 -46.34 2.12
CA THR A 224 -0.13 -46.00 1.43
C THR A 224 0.30 -45.75 -0.06
N GLY A 225 -0.32 -46.36 -1.10
CA GLY A 225 -0.02 -46.18 -2.55
C GLY A 225 -1.23 -46.35 -3.52
N GLU A 226 -2.01 -45.39 -4.07
CA GLU A 226 -2.04 -43.91 -4.39
C GLU A 226 -3.35 -43.19 -3.85
N SER A 227 -3.55 -42.07 -3.07
CA SER A 227 -2.88 -41.09 -2.10
C SER A 227 -3.62 -40.91 -0.70
N ASP A 228 -3.09 -40.36 0.44
CA ASP A 228 -3.68 -40.48 1.85
C ASP A 228 -3.53 -39.29 2.87
N ILE A 229 -4.22 -39.27 4.03
CA ILE A 229 -4.30 -38.13 5.02
C ILE A 229 -4.24 -38.54 6.50
N ALA A 230 -3.61 -37.66 7.33
CA ALA A 230 -4.09 -37.05 8.60
C ALA A 230 -2.95 -36.59 9.53
N PHE A 231 -3.23 -36.54 10.84
CA PHE A 231 -2.43 -36.06 11.99
C PHE A 231 -3.23 -36.40 13.26
N MET A 232 -2.67 -36.19 14.46
CA MET A 232 -3.42 -36.33 15.73
C MET A 232 -3.17 -35.18 16.74
N ASP A 233 -3.91 -35.12 17.86
CA ASP A 233 -4.17 -33.87 18.63
C ASP A 233 -3.61 -33.84 20.06
N LEU A 234 -3.37 -32.63 20.56
CA LEU A 234 -2.93 -32.29 21.91
C LEU A 234 -4.02 -32.43 22.97
N SER A 235 -5.17 -31.80 22.73
CA SER A 235 -6.21 -31.53 23.72
C SER A 235 -7.08 -32.76 24.02
N SER A 236 -7.30 -33.59 23.00
CA SER A 236 -8.13 -34.80 23.06
C SER A 236 -7.47 -36.03 22.45
N GLY A 237 -6.67 -35.88 21.40
CA GLY A 237 -5.83 -36.94 20.80
C GLY A 237 -6.59 -38.10 20.15
N LYS A 238 -7.65 -37.86 19.35
CA LYS A 238 -8.39 -38.91 18.61
C LYS A 238 -8.32 -38.70 17.10
N GLU A 239 -8.10 -39.75 16.29
CA GLU A 239 -8.06 -39.71 14.81
C GLU A 239 -9.35 -39.20 14.15
N THR A 240 -9.26 -38.61 12.90
CA THR A 240 -10.89 -37.77 10.63
C THR A 240 -10.37 -37.56 9.10
N THR A 241 -11.02 -38.09 8.07
CA THR A 241 -10.63 -37.84 6.66
C THR A 241 -11.84 -37.36 5.79
N ILE A 242 -12.07 -36.04 5.64
CA ILE A 242 -13.35 -35.44 5.11
C ILE A 242 -13.86 -35.76 3.69
N ASN A 243 -13.20 -36.57 2.87
CA ASN A 243 -13.63 -36.88 1.49
C ASN A 243 -13.77 -35.68 0.54
N LYS A 244 -12.64 -35.26 -0.05
CA LYS A 244 -12.48 -34.89 -1.47
C LYS A 244 -11.84 -36.09 -2.22
N SER A 245 -10.59 -36.12 -2.73
CA SER A 245 -10.21 -37.11 -3.80
C SER A 245 -8.74 -37.49 -4.27
N GLY A 246 -7.58 -36.90 -3.90
CA GLY A 246 -6.27 -37.13 -4.61
C GLY A 246 -4.81 -36.70 -4.09
N ILE A 247 -3.93 -35.99 -4.87
CA ILE A 247 -2.43 -35.83 -4.71
C ILE A 247 -1.97 -34.42 -4.21
N GLN A 248 -1.26 -34.29 -3.07
CA GLN A 248 -0.84 -32.99 -2.48
C GLN A 248 0.65 -32.81 -2.12
N THR A 249 1.05 -31.54 -1.83
CA THR A 249 2.44 -31.12 -1.51
C THR A 249 2.65 -30.07 -0.36
N ASP A 250 3.60 -29.11 -0.45
CA ASP A 250 4.38 -28.45 0.64
C ASP A 250 4.15 -26.92 0.79
N PRO A 251 3.29 -26.46 1.71
CA PRO A 251 2.97 -25.05 1.96
C PRO A 251 3.54 -24.55 3.30
N ARG A 252 2.99 -23.51 3.95
CA ARG A 252 3.76 -22.62 4.88
C ARG A 252 2.94 -21.93 5.99
N VAL A 253 3.20 -22.12 7.31
CA VAL A 253 2.25 -21.62 8.36
C VAL A 253 2.71 -21.52 9.84
N TYR A 254 1.82 -20.92 10.67
CA TYR A 254 1.78 -20.82 12.15
C TYR A 254 0.24 -20.79 12.75
N GLY A 255 -0.93 -22.24 14.73
CA GLY A 255 -2.31 -22.40 15.38
C GLY A 255 -3.35 -23.24 14.61
N ARG A 256 -4.59 -22.76 14.33
CA ARG A 256 -5.76 -23.70 14.21
C ARG A 256 -6.88 -23.59 13.12
N TYR A 257 -6.76 -22.95 11.94
CA TYR A 257 -7.86 -22.85 10.92
C TYR A 257 -7.61 -23.35 9.48
N ILE A 258 -8.29 -24.45 9.07
CA ILE A 258 -7.53 -25.69 8.81
C ILE A 258 -7.21 -26.11 7.38
N ALA A 259 -6.81 -25.17 6.53
CA ALA A 259 -6.57 -25.32 5.07
C ALA A 259 -6.29 -26.74 4.55
N TYR A 260 -7.38 -27.43 4.17
CA TYR A 260 -7.32 -28.74 3.55
C TYR A 260 -6.99 -28.67 2.06
N LEU A 261 -5.78 -28.16 1.76
CA LEU A 261 -5.54 -27.38 0.54
C LEU A 261 -5.11 -28.17 -0.72
N ASN A 262 -5.44 -27.72 -1.96
CA ASN A 262 -5.96 -28.67 -2.99
C ASN A 262 -5.94 -28.49 -4.58
N ASN A 263 -4.99 -27.88 -5.31
CA ASN A 263 -4.50 -28.27 -6.68
C ASN A 263 -3.26 -27.53 -7.15
N HIS A 264 -2.52 -26.87 -6.28
CA HIS A 264 -1.56 -25.95 -6.88
C HIS A 264 -2.41 -24.95 -7.81
N THR A 265 -3.66 -24.49 -7.38
CA THR A 265 -4.70 -23.65 -8.12
C THR A 265 -6.01 -23.02 -7.42
N ASP A 266 -7.27 -23.57 -7.34
CA ASP A 266 -8.63 -22.91 -6.99
C ASP A 266 -9.40 -23.26 -5.67
N ILE A 267 -9.80 -22.32 -4.80
CA ILE A 267 -9.77 -22.52 -3.33
C ILE A 267 -11.10 -22.95 -2.58
N ASN A 268 -11.04 -23.96 -1.67
CA ASN A 268 -12.07 -24.35 -0.65
C ASN A 268 -12.01 -23.36 0.54
N LEU A 269 -12.85 -23.41 1.59
CA LEU A 269 -12.47 -22.70 2.84
C LEU A 269 -13.02 -23.18 4.23
N TYR A 270 -13.62 -24.38 4.45
CA TYR A 270 -14.11 -25.12 5.69
C TYR A 270 -13.52 -24.76 7.13
N ASP A 271 -13.59 -25.58 8.19
CA ASP A 271 -12.61 -25.60 9.33
C ASP A 271 -12.83 -26.80 10.30
N ILE A 272 -12.68 -26.58 11.60
CA ILE A 272 -12.96 -27.52 12.68
C ILE A 272 -14.47 -27.67 12.89
N GLU A 273 -15.17 -26.56 13.15
CA GLU A 273 -16.16 -26.59 14.24
C GLU A 273 -17.54 -27.21 13.92
N THR A 274 -18.04 -27.19 12.68
CA THR A 274 -19.26 -27.95 12.27
C THR A 274 -19.09 -28.80 10.98
N SER A 275 -19.64 -28.42 9.81
CA SER A 275 -19.37 -29.04 8.49
C SER A 275 -19.77 -28.16 7.28
N ALA A 276 -19.03 -28.34 6.18
CA ALA A 276 -19.09 -27.72 4.84
C ALA A 276 -18.30 -26.40 4.63
N ASP A 277 -18.08 -26.04 3.36
CA ASP A 277 -17.17 -24.98 2.86
C ASP A 277 -17.89 -23.67 2.52
N ILE A 278 -17.25 -22.50 2.61
CA ILE A 278 -17.52 -21.10 2.19
C ILE A 278 -16.20 -20.69 1.46
N ALA A 279 -16.14 -19.68 0.58
CA ALA A 279 -14.94 -19.38 -0.23
C ALA A 279 -14.97 -17.87 -0.74
N LEU A 280 -14.52 -17.33 -1.90
CA LEU A 280 -14.94 -16.05 -2.58
C LEU A 280 -14.94 -16.05 -4.14
N ALA A 281 -13.95 -16.52 -4.92
CA ALA A 281 -13.84 -16.24 -6.37
C ALA A 281 -13.02 -17.24 -7.24
N PRO A 282 -13.46 -17.69 -8.45
CA PRO A 282 -12.70 -18.65 -9.29
C PRO A 282 -12.41 -18.22 -10.78
N GLY A 283 -11.16 -17.95 -11.19
CA GLY A 283 -10.87 -17.67 -12.62
C GLY A 283 -9.44 -17.48 -13.18
N SER A 284 -8.32 -17.71 -12.49
CA SER A 284 -6.95 -17.33 -12.94
C SER A 284 -5.63 -18.13 -12.63
N ILE A 285 -5.48 -19.08 -11.68
CA ILE A 285 -4.28 -19.97 -11.39
C ILE A 285 -3.41 -19.54 -10.16
N LYS A 286 -3.03 -20.44 -9.20
CA LYS A 286 -2.19 -20.19 -7.97
C LYS A 286 -1.24 -21.36 -7.62
N MET A 287 -0.53 -21.34 -6.48
CA MET A 287 0.19 -22.48 -5.88
C MET A 287 0.17 -22.49 -4.31
N GLU A 288 1.26 -22.91 -3.63
CA GLU A 288 1.39 -23.12 -2.18
C GLU A 288 1.24 -21.86 -1.25
N PRO A 289 0.32 -21.84 -0.24
CA PRO A 289 -0.11 -20.64 0.52
C PRO A 289 0.27 -20.59 2.02
N ALA A 290 -0.23 -19.57 2.74
CA ALA A 290 -0.07 -19.34 4.19
C ALA A 290 -1.28 -18.59 4.82
N ILE A 291 -1.40 -18.55 6.16
CA ILE A 291 -2.66 -18.14 6.83
C ILE A 291 -2.43 -17.76 8.32
N SER A 292 -3.17 -16.75 8.79
CA SER A 292 -3.05 -16.09 10.10
C SER A 292 -4.42 -15.74 10.66
N GLU A 293 -4.60 -15.47 11.97
CA GLU A 293 -5.94 -15.06 12.46
C GLU A 293 -6.45 -13.66 12.00
N ARG A 294 -5.84 -13.09 10.94
CA ARG A 294 -6.40 -12.01 10.12
C ARG A 294 -6.43 -12.24 8.59
N GLY A 295 -5.80 -13.27 8.00
CA GLY A 295 -5.92 -13.53 6.56
C GLY A 295 -5.44 -14.90 6.05
N VAL A 296 -5.68 -15.20 4.76
CA VAL A 296 -5.00 -16.26 3.98
C VAL A 296 -4.26 -15.60 2.83
N VAL A 297 -3.10 -16.10 2.43
CA VAL A 297 -2.32 -15.54 1.30
C VAL A 297 -1.79 -16.61 0.36
N TRP A 298 -1.48 -16.20 -0.87
CA TRP A 298 -1.50 -17.07 -2.05
C TRP A 298 -0.34 -16.73 -3.01
N THR A 299 0.43 -17.76 -3.41
CA THR A 299 1.45 -17.70 -4.46
C THR A 299 0.79 -17.73 -5.85
N ASP A 300 0.36 -16.59 -6.35
CA ASP A 300 -0.67 -16.52 -7.40
C ASP A 300 -0.11 -16.61 -8.83
N TYR A 301 0.28 -17.82 -9.27
CA TYR A 301 0.73 -18.24 -10.63
C TYR A 301 0.15 -17.49 -11.87
N ARG A 302 -0.97 -16.76 -11.74
CA ARG A 302 -1.94 -16.47 -12.79
C ARG A 302 -1.40 -15.93 -14.11
N LYS A 303 -0.42 -15.01 -14.09
CA LYS A 303 0.07 -14.35 -15.31
C LYS A 303 1.17 -15.11 -16.08
N GLY A 304 1.64 -16.25 -15.57
CA GLY A 304 2.37 -17.24 -16.36
C GLY A 304 3.74 -17.61 -15.82
N THR A 305 4.59 -18.14 -16.71
CA THR A 305 5.72 -19.02 -16.33
C THR A 305 6.74 -18.40 -15.39
N ASN A 306 6.88 -17.07 -15.45
CA ASN A 306 7.80 -16.27 -14.64
C ASN A 306 7.08 -14.96 -14.25
N ASP A 307 5.78 -15.07 -13.97
CA ASP A 307 4.88 -14.01 -13.49
C ASP A 307 3.67 -14.63 -12.79
N PRO A 308 3.85 -15.23 -11.60
CA PRO A 308 2.79 -15.14 -10.62
C PRO A 308 2.48 -13.64 -10.38
N ASP A 309 1.23 -13.29 -10.10
CA ASP A 309 0.93 -12.25 -9.11
C ASP A 309 1.11 -12.85 -7.69
N ILE A 310 0.83 -12.08 -6.65
CA ILE A 310 0.55 -12.57 -5.30
C ILE A 310 -0.78 -12.00 -4.82
N GLN A 311 -1.44 -12.69 -3.90
CA GLN A 311 -2.68 -12.23 -3.30
C GLN A 311 -2.63 -12.47 -1.79
N MET A 312 -3.15 -11.51 -1.04
CA MET A 312 -3.68 -11.68 0.31
C MET A 312 -5.21 -11.86 0.21
N PHE A 313 -5.80 -12.28 1.30
CA PHE A 313 -7.21 -12.24 1.60
C PHE A 313 -7.37 -11.91 3.10
N ASP A 314 -8.32 -11.06 3.47
CA ASP A 314 -8.57 -10.58 4.86
C ASP A 314 -9.82 -11.21 5.47
N PHE A 315 -9.77 -11.68 6.72
CA PHE A 315 -10.86 -12.43 7.37
C PHE A 315 -11.94 -11.64 8.09
N GLU A 316 -11.78 -10.34 8.34
CA GLU A 316 -12.84 -9.54 8.99
C GLU A 316 -13.14 -8.23 8.22
N ILE A 317 -12.66 -8.13 6.97
CA ILE A 317 -13.46 -7.61 5.84
C ILE A 317 -13.76 -8.66 4.76
N LEU A 318 -13.54 -9.96 5.08
CA LEU A 318 -13.84 -11.19 4.33
C LEU A 318 -13.66 -11.11 2.81
N ALA A 319 -12.51 -10.62 2.33
CA ALA A 319 -12.29 -10.35 0.91
C ALA A 319 -10.86 -10.54 0.41
N ASP A 320 -10.75 -10.69 -0.91
CA ASP A 320 -9.50 -10.64 -1.67
C ASP A 320 -8.77 -9.30 -1.52
N ILE A 321 -7.44 -9.39 -1.42
CA ILE A 321 -6.52 -8.25 -1.30
C ILE A 321 -5.34 -8.51 -2.25
N SER A 322 -5.33 -7.89 -3.43
CA SER A 322 -4.11 -7.75 -4.22
C SER A 322 -3.24 -6.64 -3.64
N ILE A 323 -2.05 -6.52 -4.20
CA ILE A 323 -1.43 -5.21 -4.48
C ILE A 323 -0.82 -5.22 -5.92
N THR A 324 -1.20 -6.21 -6.71
CA THR A 324 -0.23 -6.95 -7.51
C THR A 324 -0.36 -6.71 -9.01
N SER A 325 0.76 -6.90 -9.68
CA SER A 325 1.25 -5.94 -10.67
C SER A 325 1.91 -6.58 -11.88
N GLY A 326 1.81 -7.91 -12.04
CA GLY A 326 2.47 -8.63 -13.12
C GLY A 326 2.16 -8.02 -14.49
N PRO A 327 3.21 -7.74 -15.29
CA PRO A 327 3.64 -8.71 -16.28
C PRO A 327 4.92 -9.51 -15.95
N PHE A 328 5.48 -9.43 -14.74
CA PHE A 328 6.70 -10.17 -14.36
C PHE A 328 6.79 -10.66 -12.88
N ASN A 329 7.45 -11.81 -12.67
CA ASN A 329 7.64 -12.72 -11.52
C ASN A 329 7.33 -12.28 -10.06
N HIS A 330 6.06 -12.29 -9.60
CA HIS A 330 5.73 -12.09 -8.16
C HIS A 330 5.82 -13.39 -7.35
N THR A 331 7.01 -13.95 -7.13
CA THR A 331 7.09 -15.27 -6.48
C THR A 331 6.69 -15.31 -5.01
N ASN A 332 7.12 -14.38 -4.15
CA ASN A 332 7.28 -14.75 -2.73
C ASN A 332 6.39 -13.99 -1.71
N PRO A 333 5.30 -14.61 -1.16
CA PRO A 333 4.33 -13.91 -0.32
C PRO A 333 4.62 -14.06 1.17
N SER A 334 4.85 -12.93 1.85
CA SER A 334 4.70 -12.84 3.31
C SER A 334 4.01 -11.54 3.68
N ILE A 335 3.18 -11.55 4.73
CA ILE A 335 2.40 -10.37 5.14
C ILE A 335 2.48 -10.14 6.65
N SER A 336 2.46 -8.87 7.11
CA SER A 336 2.24 -8.48 8.52
C SER A 336 2.18 -6.99 8.87
N GLU A 337 1.34 -6.68 9.87
CA GLU A 337 1.43 -5.56 10.84
C GLU A 337 1.68 -4.13 10.33
N ASP A 338 2.88 -3.87 9.81
CA ASP A 338 3.42 -2.52 9.62
C ASP A 338 4.51 -2.46 8.52
N SER A 339 4.48 -3.34 7.50
CA SER A 339 5.50 -3.31 6.44
C SER A 339 5.12 -3.96 5.12
N VAL A 340 5.84 -3.55 4.06
CA VAL A 340 5.70 -4.04 2.68
C VAL A 340 7.07 -4.16 2.02
N VAL A 341 7.22 -5.18 1.18
CA VAL A 341 8.09 -5.13 -0.02
C VAL A 341 7.29 -5.53 -1.27
N TRP A 342 7.40 -4.77 -2.35
CA TRP A 342 6.85 -4.99 -3.72
C TRP A 342 8.03 -5.22 -4.67
N THR A 343 7.95 -4.80 -5.94
CA THR A 343 9.03 -4.78 -6.95
C THR A 343 8.65 -3.93 -8.17
N ASP A 344 9.54 -3.03 -8.60
CA ASP A 344 9.26 -1.84 -9.44
C ASP A 344 9.46 -2.01 -10.97
N ASN A 345 10.61 -2.38 -11.56
CA ASN A 345 11.93 -2.69 -11.02
C ASN A 345 13.04 -2.18 -11.97
N ARG A 346 14.30 -2.60 -11.78
CA ARG A 346 15.50 -1.97 -12.36
C ARG A 346 16.61 -2.93 -12.81
N ASP A 347 17.17 -3.78 -11.93
CA ASP A 347 18.50 -4.39 -12.08
C ASP A 347 18.66 -5.89 -11.71
N GLY A 348 18.28 -6.40 -10.52
CA GLY A 348 18.45 -7.82 -10.13
C GLY A 348 19.58 -8.15 -9.14
N ASN A 349 20.01 -7.20 -8.28
CA ASN A 349 19.41 -7.12 -6.94
C ASN A 349 18.03 -6.50 -7.20
N PHE A 350 16.88 -7.09 -6.89
CA PHE A 350 16.39 -7.54 -5.59
C PHE A 350 16.63 -6.52 -4.44
N ASN A 351 16.96 -5.26 -4.75
CA ASN A 351 17.37 -4.23 -3.77
C ASN A 351 16.18 -3.46 -3.18
N VAL A 352 16.38 -2.83 -2.01
CA VAL A 352 15.31 -2.73 -1.02
C VAL A 352 14.74 -1.33 -0.79
N TYR A 353 13.41 -1.29 -0.76
CA TYR A 353 12.50 -0.18 -0.52
C TYR A 353 11.54 -0.63 0.62
N LEU A 354 10.92 0.24 1.44
CA LEU A 354 10.06 -0.23 2.57
C LEU A 354 9.08 0.79 3.18
N PHE A 355 7.85 0.34 3.54
CA PHE A 355 6.71 1.05 4.20
C PHE A 355 6.68 0.95 5.75
N ASN A 356 5.95 1.83 6.46
CA ASN A 356 5.34 1.65 7.81
C ASN A 356 3.97 2.35 7.70
N ILE A 357 2.89 1.68 8.09
CA ILE A 357 1.54 1.98 7.61
C ILE A 357 1.00 3.30 8.17
N THR A 358 1.03 3.47 9.50
CA THR A 358 0.61 4.70 10.22
C THR A 358 1.60 5.87 10.08
N THR A 359 2.37 5.88 8.99
CA THR A 359 3.28 6.99 8.61
C THR A 359 3.34 7.23 7.09
N GLY A 360 2.86 6.30 6.25
CA GLY A 360 3.00 6.40 4.80
C GLY A 360 4.47 6.44 4.31
N LYS A 361 5.36 5.69 4.97
CA LYS A 361 6.83 5.85 4.88
C LYS A 361 7.46 5.46 3.54
N GLU A 362 8.57 6.12 3.22
CA GLU A 362 9.58 5.72 2.24
C GLU A 362 10.89 5.32 2.96
N THR A 363 11.72 4.45 2.35
CA THR A 363 13.02 4.07 2.94
C THR A 363 14.08 3.63 1.93
N GLN A 364 15.23 4.30 1.99
CA GLN A 364 16.55 3.82 1.53
C GLN A 364 17.12 2.81 2.55
N ILE A 365 17.46 1.58 2.10
CA ILE A 365 17.77 0.45 3.00
C ILE A 365 19.17 -0.15 2.77
N THR A 366 19.39 -0.69 1.56
CA THR A 366 20.52 -1.59 1.21
C THR A 366 21.47 -0.93 0.21
N GLU A 367 22.78 -1.14 0.36
CA GLU A 367 23.81 -0.57 -0.54
C GLU A 367 25.01 -1.51 -0.74
N ASP A 368 24.91 -2.52 -1.63
CA ASP A 368 26.01 -3.46 -1.93
C ASP A 368 25.94 -4.10 -3.34
N SER A 369 26.52 -5.30 -3.56
CA SER A 369 27.10 -5.65 -4.86
C SER A 369 27.40 -7.15 -5.13
N PHE A 370 26.64 -8.10 -4.55
CA PHE A 370 26.92 -9.55 -4.66
C PHE A 370 25.65 -10.42 -4.90
N ASP A 371 25.84 -11.70 -5.24
CA ASP A 371 24.80 -12.67 -5.63
C ASP A 371 23.94 -13.20 -4.46
N HIS A 372 23.38 -12.30 -3.63
CA HIS A 372 22.76 -12.61 -2.32
C HIS A 372 21.47 -13.47 -2.30
N SER A 373 21.47 -14.79 -2.59
CA SER A 373 20.25 -15.61 -2.82
C SER A 373 19.21 -15.83 -1.68
N SER A 374 19.11 -17.02 -1.04
CA SER A 374 17.77 -17.66 -0.84
C SER A 374 17.26 -17.91 0.60
N PRO A 375 16.10 -17.35 1.02
CA PRO A 375 15.40 -17.61 2.30
C PRO A 375 14.13 -18.49 2.22
N ASP A 376 13.71 -19.04 3.37
CA ASP A 376 12.37 -19.54 3.74
C ASP A 376 11.92 -18.78 5.02
N ILE A 377 10.68 -18.90 5.53
CA ILE A 377 10.23 -18.09 6.68
C ILE A 377 9.08 -18.76 7.46
N SER A 378 8.81 -18.36 8.72
CA SER A 378 7.50 -18.54 9.36
C SER A 378 7.27 -17.68 10.62
N ASN A 379 6.00 -17.54 11.03
CA ASN A 379 5.39 -16.82 12.17
C ASN A 379 5.86 -15.40 12.52
N LYS A 380 7.17 -15.08 12.55
CA LYS A 380 7.67 -13.91 13.30
C LYS A 380 9.12 -13.44 13.09
N ASN A 381 9.92 -13.78 12.06
CA ASN A 381 11.29 -13.22 11.88
C ASN A 381 11.88 -13.31 10.44
N LEU A 382 13.03 -12.65 10.22
CA LEU A 382 14.10 -13.02 9.22
C LEU A 382 15.37 -13.49 9.95
N ILE A 383 16.25 -14.24 9.28
CA ILE A 383 17.73 -14.29 9.45
C ILE A 383 18.33 -14.70 8.09
N TRP A 384 19.53 -14.23 7.77
CA TRP A 384 20.13 -14.45 6.44
C TRP A 384 21.32 -15.43 6.38
N THR A 385 21.87 -15.58 5.16
CA THR A 385 23.25 -16.03 4.90
C THR A 385 24.12 -14.96 4.22
N ASP A 386 25.23 -14.57 4.84
CA ASP A 386 26.44 -14.33 4.05
C ASP A 386 27.12 -15.70 3.78
N MET A 387 27.98 -15.69 2.76
CA MET A 387 28.73 -16.82 2.27
C MET A 387 30.24 -16.53 2.21
N SER A 388 30.90 -16.01 3.25
CA SER A 388 32.37 -15.75 3.26
C SER A 388 33.35 -16.93 2.96
N LEU A 389 33.07 -18.21 3.33
CA LEU A 389 34.03 -19.36 3.29
C LEU A 389 33.66 -20.63 2.45
N GLY A 390 32.61 -21.43 2.74
CA GLY A 390 32.30 -22.68 2.00
C GLY A 390 30.86 -23.30 1.86
N ASN A 391 29.77 -22.86 2.50
CA ASN A 391 28.40 -23.45 2.37
C ASN A 391 27.21 -22.55 2.90
N LEU A 392 25.94 -23.00 2.91
CA LEU A 392 24.75 -22.13 3.11
C LEU A 392 24.27 -21.95 4.59
N GLN A 393 23.87 -20.71 4.97
CA GLN A 393 23.91 -20.11 6.32
C GLN A 393 22.74 -20.21 7.36
N ILE A 394 23.04 -19.90 8.64
CA ILE A 394 22.23 -19.34 9.76
C ILE A 394 23.17 -18.66 10.80
N PHE A 395 22.81 -17.48 11.35
CA PHE A 395 22.81 -17.15 12.80
C PHE A 395 21.94 -15.90 13.11
N LEU A 396 22.21 -15.05 14.12
CA LEU A 396 21.14 -14.24 14.75
C LEU A 396 21.46 -12.81 15.28
N ARG A 397 20.50 -11.88 15.10
CA ARG A 397 20.26 -10.62 15.85
C ARG A 397 18.84 -10.63 16.45
N ASN A 398 18.42 -9.68 17.31
CA ASN A 398 17.00 -9.59 17.75
C ASN A 398 16.21 -8.57 16.89
N LEU A 399 14.98 -8.94 16.48
CA LEU A 399 14.26 -8.27 15.40
C LEU A 399 13.46 -7.01 15.86
N SER A 400 12.39 -7.06 16.68
CA SER A 400 11.77 -5.84 17.25
C SER A 400 12.75 -4.92 18.04
N THR A 401 14.04 -5.28 18.26
CA THR A 401 14.97 -4.62 19.23
C THR A 401 16.48 -4.48 18.90
N LYS A 402 16.98 -4.84 17.71
CA LYS A 402 18.35 -4.57 17.18
C LYS A 402 19.59 -5.29 17.76
N GLU A 403 19.47 -6.13 18.78
CA GLU A 403 20.56 -6.75 19.58
C GLU A 403 21.55 -7.66 18.77
N THR A 404 22.83 -7.89 19.14
CA THR A 404 23.84 -8.66 18.32
C THR A 404 24.65 -9.79 19.03
N LYS A 405 25.04 -10.88 18.32
CA LYS A 405 25.89 -12.00 18.84
C LYS A 405 26.95 -12.53 17.84
N GLN A 406 27.70 -13.58 18.20
CA GLN A 406 28.89 -14.15 17.49
C GLN A 406 28.95 -15.68 17.62
N VAL A 407 29.48 -16.45 16.63
CA VAL A 407 29.54 -17.95 16.67
C VAL A 407 30.80 -18.64 16.02
N THR A 408 30.72 -19.21 14.80
CA THR A 408 31.43 -20.47 14.40
C THR A 408 32.82 -20.30 13.79
N ILE A 409 33.62 -21.37 13.80
CA ILE A 409 34.90 -21.48 13.06
C ILE A 409 35.11 -22.88 12.43
N ASP A 410 34.03 -23.65 12.25
CA ASP A 410 34.06 -25.10 11.99
C ASP A 410 32.74 -25.69 11.40
N GLN A 411 32.84 -26.45 10.28
CA GLN A 411 31.80 -26.76 9.26
C GLN A 411 31.54 -28.25 8.96
N SER A 412 30.47 -28.55 8.23
CA SER A 412 30.42 -29.61 7.20
C SER A 412 29.39 -29.40 6.05
N ASP A 413 28.14 -29.86 6.19
CA ASP A 413 27.29 -30.36 5.10
C ASP A 413 25.77 -30.17 5.41
N HIS A 414 24.86 -30.59 4.51
CA HIS A 414 23.51 -30.01 4.25
C HIS A 414 22.28 -30.96 4.34
N ARG A 415 21.04 -30.42 4.36
CA ARG A 415 19.77 -30.86 3.67
C ARG A 415 18.51 -30.15 4.21
N TYR A 416 17.78 -29.37 3.40
CA TYR A 416 16.42 -28.86 3.67
C TYR A 416 16.23 -28.13 5.04
N GLY A 417 17.17 -27.28 5.46
CA GLY A 417 17.32 -26.84 6.85
C GLY A 417 16.29 -25.86 7.44
N MET A 418 15.04 -25.85 6.99
CA MET A 418 14.06 -24.76 7.16
C MET A 418 13.27 -24.82 8.50
N ILE A 419 12.54 -23.75 8.86
CA ILE A 419 12.05 -23.41 10.22
C ILE A 419 10.50 -23.12 10.31
N ASP A 420 9.87 -23.37 11.47
CA ASP A 420 8.55 -22.83 11.90
C ASP A 420 8.75 -21.96 13.19
N GLY A 421 8.01 -22.02 14.29
CA GLY A 421 7.82 -20.83 15.14
C GLY A 421 8.70 -20.40 16.36
N ASN A 422 9.31 -21.27 17.19
CA ASN A 422 9.83 -20.83 18.51
C ASN A 422 10.87 -21.74 19.25
N ASN A 423 11.98 -22.19 18.61
CA ASN A 423 13.20 -22.83 19.20
C ASN A 423 14.34 -23.18 18.19
N ILE A 424 14.04 -23.91 17.08
CA ILE A 424 14.83 -24.27 15.86
C ILE A 424 15.83 -25.47 15.88
N ILE A 425 15.93 -26.10 14.68
CA ILE A 425 16.10 -27.51 14.20
C ILE A 425 15.95 -28.04 12.56
N TRP A 426 17.00 -28.95 12.92
CA TRP A 426 18.26 -29.55 12.36
C TRP A 426 18.87 -30.82 13.01
N ILE A 427 19.87 -31.37 12.30
CA ILE A 427 20.14 -32.80 12.03
C ILE A 427 21.66 -33.16 11.96
N ASP A 428 22.00 -34.46 11.90
CA ASP A 428 23.36 -35.05 11.93
C ASP A 428 23.57 -36.24 10.93
N ALA A 429 24.02 -35.95 9.72
CA ALA A 429 24.71 -36.86 8.79
C ALA A 429 26.22 -36.98 9.07
N ARG A 430 26.66 -36.65 10.29
CA ARG A 430 27.84 -37.33 10.85
C ARG A 430 27.53 -38.77 11.28
N SER A 431 26.29 -39.23 11.02
CA SER A 431 25.76 -40.53 11.41
C SER A 431 24.84 -41.22 10.37
N GLY A 432 23.64 -40.68 10.04
CA GLY A 432 22.59 -41.37 9.24
C GLY A 432 21.82 -42.41 10.08
N GLY A 433 20.52 -42.31 10.32
CA GLY A 433 19.86 -43.15 11.34
C GLY A 433 19.79 -42.48 12.70
N GLU A 434 18.64 -42.61 13.37
CA GLU A 434 18.18 -41.74 14.47
C GLU A 434 19.10 -41.59 15.72
N GLN A 435 19.33 -40.40 16.31
CA GLN A 435 19.63 -40.23 17.76
C GLN A 435 19.06 -38.93 18.34
N ILE A 436 18.75 -38.91 19.65
CA ILE A 436 18.49 -37.68 20.39
C ILE A 436 19.79 -36.98 20.83
N TYR A 437 19.97 -35.72 20.42
CA TYR A 437 21.11 -34.87 20.80
C TYR A 437 20.63 -33.41 20.90
N LEU A 438 20.51 -32.90 22.14
CA LEU A 438 19.69 -31.72 22.43
C LEU A 438 20.21 -30.91 23.64
N TYR A 439 19.55 -29.78 23.85
CA TYR A 439 19.51 -28.94 25.06
C TYR A 439 19.27 -29.76 26.35
N ASP A 440 19.47 -29.12 27.50
CA ASP A 440 18.52 -29.22 28.62
C ASP A 440 18.45 -27.87 29.34
N ILE A 441 17.23 -27.44 29.69
CA ILE A 441 16.92 -26.14 30.30
C ILE A 441 16.07 -26.32 31.58
N ILE A 442 15.53 -27.53 31.83
CA ILE A 442 14.37 -27.73 32.72
C ILE A 442 14.50 -28.97 33.63
N THR A 443 15.26 -30.00 33.25
CA THR A 443 15.49 -31.20 34.08
C THR A 443 16.78 -31.10 34.89
N GLY A 444 17.83 -30.49 34.31
CA GLY A 444 19.10 -30.22 35.02
C GLY A 444 19.83 -31.46 35.54
N GLN A 445 19.70 -32.61 34.88
CA GLN A 445 20.23 -33.89 35.35
C GLN A 445 20.99 -34.67 34.26
N GLU A 446 21.88 -35.55 34.71
CA GLU A 446 22.92 -36.22 33.90
C GLU A 446 22.39 -37.36 33.00
N LYS A 447 21.43 -37.07 32.12
CA LYS A 447 20.81 -38.03 31.17
C LYS A 447 21.40 -37.97 29.76
N GLN A 448 21.69 -39.14 29.21
CA GLN A 448 21.83 -39.53 27.78
C GLN A 448 21.93 -41.06 27.78
N ILE A 449 21.28 -41.75 26.83
CA ILE A 449 20.72 -43.09 27.11
C ILE A 449 21.03 -44.19 26.08
N THR A 450 21.09 -45.42 26.59
CA THR A 450 20.79 -46.70 25.90
C THR A 450 21.65 -47.17 24.71
N ALA A 451 21.58 -46.55 23.52
CA ALA A 451 22.05 -47.15 22.26
C ALA A 451 22.80 -46.16 21.32
N ALA A 452 22.72 -46.32 19.99
CA ALA A 452 23.54 -45.56 19.04
C ALA A 452 22.98 -45.48 17.59
N GLN A 453 23.01 -46.55 16.81
CA GLN A 453 22.60 -46.54 15.39
C GLN A 453 22.20 -47.94 14.90
N SER A 454 21.09 -47.99 14.15
CA SER A 454 20.68 -49.14 13.35
C SER A 454 20.28 -48.71 11.92
N LEU A 455 19.28 -47.83 11.78
CA LEU A 455 18.96 -47.05 10.58
C LEU A 455 17.91 -45.96 10.93
N LYS A 456 17.48 -45.17 9.94
CA LYS A 456 16.23 -44.37 9.78
C LYS A 456 16.37 -43.59 8.44
N LEU A 457 15.73 -42.41 8.20
CA LEU A 457 15.80 -41.73 6.88
C LEU A 457 15.50 -40.20 6.80
N SER A 458 14.23 -39.71 6.86
CA SER A 458 13.92 -38.38 6.27
C SER A 458 12.64 -37.57 6.67
N PRO A 459 12.44 -37.16 7.94
CA PRO A 459 11.41 -36.17 8.33
C PRO A 459 11.83 -34.71 8.59
N VAL A 460 10.81 -33.83 8.66
CA VAL A 460 10.79 -32.49 9.31
C VAL A 460 10.10 -32.64 10.67
N ILE A 461 10.24 -31.68 11.58
CA ILE A 461 9.65 -31.70 12.94
C ILE A 461 8.61 -30.58 13.12
N HIS A 462 7.49 -30.87 13.80
CA HIS A 462 6.40 -29.90 14.00
C HIS A 462 6.61 -29.25 15.39
N GLN A 463 5.64 -29.29 16.33
CA GLN A 463 5.90 -28.75 17.67
C GLN A 463 5.27 -29.52 18.84
N ASP A 464 4.01 -29.99 18.81
CA ASP A 464 3.42 -30.78 19.93
C ASP A 464 3.06 -32.24 19.55
N ARG A 465 3.76 -32.84 18.58
CA ARG A 465 3.75 -34.30 18.27
C ARG A 465 5.14 -34.80 17.80
N ILE A 466 5.32 -35.90 17.03
CA ILE A 466 6.67 -36.39 16.57
C ILE A 466 6.63 -37.32 15.32
N VAL A 467 7.71 -38.04 14.99
CA VAL A 467 7.69 -39.36 14.31
C VAL A 467 8.71 -40.33 14.95
N TRP A 468 8.55 -41.64 14.78
CA TRP A 468 9.68 -42.61 14.76
C TRP A 468 10.05 -42.82 13.26
N ILE A 469 10.98 -43.72 12.97
CA ILE A 469 11.04 -44.51 11.73
C ILE A 469 11.72 -45.83 12.10
N ASP A 470 11.25 -46.90 11.47
CA ASP A 470 11.43 -48.30 11.82
C ASP A 470 11.27 -49.14 10.54
N SER A 471 12.32 -49.24 9.72
CA SER A 471 12.16 -49.55 8.29
C SER A 471 11.78 -51.00 8.00
N ARG A 472 10.46 -51.25 7.89
CA ARG A 472 9.86 -52.59 7.87
C ARG A 472 8.66 -52.76 6.94
N SER A 473 8.17 -51.73 6.22
CA SER A 473 6.84 -51.78 5.58
C SER A 473 6.71 -51.28 4.13
N GLY A 474 7.21 -50.10 3.70
CA GLY A 474 7.48 -49.90 2.27
C GLY A 474 7.67 -48.50 1.68
N GLU A 475 8.28 -48.45 0.50
CA GLU A 475 8.70 -47.22 -0.20
C GLU A 475 7.58 -46.50 -0.99
N ASP A 476 6.47 -47.19 -1.17
CA ASP A 476 5.15 -46.64 -1.46
C ASP A 476 4.18 -47.05 -0.30
N LYS A 477 4.71 -47.48 0.87
CA LYS A 477 3.99 -48.15 1.99
C LYS A 477 4.53 -47.89 3.43
N TRP A 478 5.13 -46.73 3.71
CA TRP A 478 5.93 -46.40 4.92
C TRP A 478 5.03 -46.37 6.18
N ASP A 479 5.15 -47.25 7.19
CA ASP A 479 4.21 -47.28 8.37
C ASP A 479 4.66 -46.41 9.59
N LEU A 480 3.85 -46.29 10.68
CA LEU A 480 3.70 -45.02 11.47
C LEU A 480 3.59 -45.12 13.01
N TYR A 481 4.08 -44.09 13.71
CA TYR A 481 4.06 -43.83 15.16
C TYR A 481 4.08 -42.28 15.43
N LEU A 482 3.54 -41.72 16.53
CA LEU A 482 3.85 -40.31 17.00
C LEU A 482 3.44 -39.80 18.41
N TYR A 483 4.26 -38.96 19.04
CA TYR A 483 3.94 -38.13 20.23
C TYR A 483 2.63 -37.33 20.07
N ASN A 484 1.84 -37.10 21.10
CA ASN A 484 1.46 -35.75 21.54
C ASN A 484 2.53 -35.37 22.56
N LEU A 485 2.99 -34.14 22.74
CA LEU A 485 4.34 -33.92 23.29
C LEU A 485 4.40 -33.47 24.74
N THR A 486 3.44 -32.65 25.18
CA THR A 486 3.15 -32.51 26.62
C THR A 486 2.95 -33.90 27.26
N THR A 487 2.46 -34.86 26.47
CA THR A 487 2.30 -36.27 26.86
C THR A 487 3.45 -37.22 26.43
N GLY A 488 4.16 -36.96 25.35
CA GLY A 488 5.07 -37.91 24.67
C GLY A 488 4.42 -39.17 24.03
N GLU A 489 3.23 -39.11 23.43
CA GLU A 489 2.41 -40.28 22.96
C GLU A 489 2.86 -41.09 21.68
N GLU A 490 2.10 -42.08 21.20
CA GLU A 490 2.35 -42.84 19.96
C GLU A 490 1.07 -42.98 19.08
N THR A 491 0.97 -42.30 17.91
CA THR A 491 -0.21 -42.41 17.01
C THR A 491 0.02 -42.29 15.49
N ALA A 492 -1.01 -42.64 14.72
CA ALA A 492 -1.11 -42.78 13.28
C ALA A 492 -2.57 -42.46 12.88
N ILE A 493 -3.14 -43.07 11.83
CA ILE A 493 -4.53 -42.82 11.43
C ILE A 493 -5.18 -44.00 10.66
N CYS A 494 -6.34 -43.77 10.04
CA CYS A 494 -7.03 -44.54 9.00
C CYS A 494 -6.12 -45.37 8.04
N THR A 495 -4.90 -44.90 7.69
CA THR A 495 -3.83 -45.66 6.97
C THR A 495 -4.08 -45.99 5.51
N ASN A 496 -5.36 -46.15 5.14
CA ASN A 496 -5.82 -46.25 3.75
C ASN A 496 -5.02 -47.34 2.99
N PRO A 497 -4.78 -47.19 1.69
CA PRO A 497 -3.59 -47.78 1.08
C PRO A 497 -3.10 -46.95 -0.11
N ALA A 498 -2.92 -45.65 0.06
CA ALA A 498 -2.94 -44.63 -0.98
C ALA A 498 -1.74 -43.58 -0.88
N ARG A 499 -0.81 -43.44 -1.85
CA ARG A 499 0.46 -42.59 -1.94
C ARG A 499 0.57 -41.28 -1.13
N GLN A 500 0.45 -40.14 -1.81
CA GLN A 500 1.13 -38.83 -1.59
C GLN A 500 2.62 -38.91 -1.21
N ALA A 501 3.25 -37.76 -0.86
CA ALA A 501 4.50 -37.68 -0.09
C ALA A 501 4.84 -36.24 0.43
N GLN A 502 3.91 -35.52 1.09
CA GLN A 502 4.14 -34.18 1.69
C GLN A 502 2.93 -33.60 2.48
N PRO A 503 3.20 -32.72 3.48
CA PRO A 503 2.25 -31.77 4.10
C PRO A 503 2.83 -30.35 4.33
N TRP A 504 2.07 -29.42 4.94
CA TRP A 504 2.43 -28.48 6.05
C TRP A 504 1.15 -27.73 6.47
N ILE A 505 1.16 -27.10 7.64
CA ILE A 505 0.06 -26.93 8.59
C ILE A 505 0.57 -25.98 9.71
N TRP A 506 -0.27 -25.35 10.56
CA TRP A 506 0.09 -25.33 11.99
C TRP A 506 -1.02 -25.92 12.90
N GLY A 507 -0.74 -26.28 14.15
CA GLY A 507 -1.51 -27.35 14.82
C GLY A 507 -2.78 -27.01 15.62
N ASP A 508 -3.89 -27.67 15.21
CA ASP A 508 -5.01 -28.22 16.02
C ASP A 508 -5.71 -29.34 15.20
N ASN A 509 -6.01 -29.00 13.96
CA ASN A 509 -6.82 -29.71 12.96
C ASN A 509 -6.16 -29.40 11.60
N VAL A 510 -6.14 -30.30 10.58
CA VAL A 510 -5.62 -30.04 9.20
C VAL A 510 -5.78 -31.23 8.21
N VAL A 511 -4.74 -31.50 7.41
CA VAL A 511 -4.39 -32.53 6.43
C VAL A 511 -2.92 -32.99 6.53
N TRP A 512 -2.63 -34.28 6.24
CA TRP A 512 -1.52 -34.65 5.31
C TRP A 512 -1.94 -34.56 3.81
N ALA A 513 -2.24 -35.61 3.00
CA ALA A 513 -2.49 -35.43 1.55
C ALA A 513 -3.31 -36.50 0.71
N ASP A 514 -4.66 -36.55 0.72
CA ASP A 514 -5.41 -37.79 0.37
C ASP A 514 -6.12 -37.89 -0.95
N GLY A 515 -5.87 -39.05 -1.57
CA GLY A 515 -6.27 -39.48 -2.88
C GLY A 515 -6.64 -40.90 -3.10
N ARG A 516 -7.45 -41.41 -2.20
CA ARG A 516 -8.18 -42.66 -2.40
C ARG A 516 -9.19 -42.65 -3.57
N ASN A 517 -9.39 -41.54 -4.30
CA ASN A 517 -10.36 -41.45 -5.41
C ASN A 517 -9.76 -41.23 -6.83
N GLY A 518 -8.46 -40.94 -6.97
CA GLY A 518 -7.69 -41.26 -8.19
C GLY A 518 -7.63 -40.21 -9.33
N ASN A 519 -8.34 -39.09 -9.26
CA ASN A 519 -7.74 -37.82 -9.65
C ASN A 519 -6.77 -37.37 -8.55
N TRP A 520 -6.04 -36.25 -8.70
CA TRP A 520 -5.56 -35.56 -7.49
C TRP A 520 -6.72 -34.77 -6.80
N ASP A 521 -6.64 -34.36 -5.50
CA ASP A 521 -7.71 -33.84 -4.58
C ASP A 521 -7.44 -34.12 -3.06
N ILE A 522 -8.28 -33.73 -2.08
CA ILE A 522 -7.94 -33.83 -0.62
C ILE A 522 -8.83 -34.72 0.26
N TYR A 523 -8.49 -34.94 1.53
CA TYR A 523 -9.37 -35.26 2.67
C TYR A 523 -8.79 -34.53 3.93
N ALA A 524 -9.30 -34.62 5.18
CA ALA A 524 -8.82 -33.85 6.38
C ALA A 524 -9.41 -34.27 7.75
N TYR A 525 -8.80 -33.98 8.93
CA TYR A 525 -9.30 -34.41 10.29
C TYR A 525 -9.74 -33.29 11.28
N ASP A 526 -10.95 -33.39 11.87
CA ASP A 526 -11.26 -32.81 13.20
C ASP A 526 -11.17 -33.81 14.34
N LEU A 527 -10.09 -33.64 15.10
CA LEU A 527 -9.65 -34.54 16.12
C LEU A 527 -10.34 -34.31 17.46
N ALA A 528 -10.91 -33.12 17.69
CA ALA A 528 -11.69 -32.80 18.88
C ALA A 528 -13.05 -33.53 18.89
N THR A 529 -13.81 -33.51 17.78
CA THR A 529 -15.17 -34.13 17.70
C THR A 529 -15.24 -35.52 17.05
N ASN A 530 -14.39 -35.79 16.05
CA ASN A 530 -14.24 -37.04 15.28
C ASN A 530 -15.44 -37.53 14.44
N THR A 531 -15.21 -37.91 13.17
CA THR A 531 -16.17 -38.70 12.37
C THR A 531 -15.63 -39.32 11.06
N GLU A 532 -14.45 -38.93 10.57
CA GLU A 532 -14.04 -39.05 9.15
C GLU A 532 -15.05 -38.38 8.17
N ARG A 533 -15.81 -37.38 8.66
CA ARG A 533 -17.04 -36.80 8.08
C ARG A 533 -16.91 -36.35 6.62
N ALA A 534 -17.54 -37.08 5.70
CA ALA A 534 -17.54 -36.82 4.25
C ALA A 534 -18.24 -35.51 3.84
N VAL A 535 -17.68 -34.79 2.84
CA VAL A 535 -18.11 -33.42 2.45
C VAL A 535 -18.32 -33.24 0.94
N VAL A 536 -17.24 -33.04 0.16
CA VAL A 536 -17.29 -32.53 -1.23
C VAL A 536 -16.05 -33.02 -2.00
N ILE A 537 -16.23 -33.44 -3.26
CA ILE A 537 -15.30 -34.25 -4.09
C ILE A 537 -15.33 -33.66 -5.51
N ASP A 538 -14.20 -33.60 -6.27
CA ASP A 538 -14.20 -33.23 -7.70
C ASP A 538 -13.40 -34.26 -8.55
N THR A 539 -13.09 -33.96 -9.82
CA THR A 539 -12.84 -34.94 -10.90
C THR A 539 -11.50 -34.81 -11.66
N ALA A 540 -10.68 -33.79 -11.46
CA ALA A 540 -9.66 -33.42 -12.44
C ALA A 540 -8.23 -33.87 -12.08
N ASN A 541 -7.67 -33.20 -11.08
CA ASN A 541 -6.27 -33.07 -10.70
C ASN A 541 -6.33 -32.04 -9.55
N GLN A 542 -5.90 -32.34 -8.32
CA GLN A 542 -6.05 -31.47 -7.13
C GLN A 542 -4.77 -31.48 -6.16
N GLY A 543 -4.63 -30.93 -4.91
CA GLY A 543 -3.28 -30.61 -4.22
C GLY A 543 -2.88 -29.37 -3.28
N ASN A 544 -2.32 -29.56 -2.04
CA ASN A 544 -1.34 -28.75 -1.20
C ASN A 544 -1.60 -27.89 0.16
N PRO A 545 -2.23 -28.35 1.29
CA PRO A 545 -2.28 -27.84 2.75
C PRO A 545 -2.14 -26.34 3.32
N VAL A 546 -2.48 -26.05 4.63
CA VAL A 546 -2.08 -24.95 5.65
C VAL A 546 -3.07 -24.78 6.89
N VAL A 547 -2.91 -23.87 7.93
CA VAL A 547 -3.98 -23.42 8.94
C VAL A 547 -3.80 -22.05 9.77
N HIS A 548 -4.83 -21.36 10.42
CA HIS A 548 -4.75 -20.46 11.69
C HIS A 548 -6.07 -19.87 12.45
N GLY A 549 -6.89 -20.53 13.31
CA GLY A 549 -8.11 -19.94 14.01
C GLY A 549 -9.44 -20.82 14.07
N ASN A 550 -10.65 -20.35 13.68
CA ASN A 550 -11.69 -21.14 12.92
C ASN A 550 -12.15 -20.48 11.54
N TYR A 551 -11.54 -20.86 10.39
CA TYR A 551 -11.58 -20.44 8.93
C TYR A 551 -10.47 -21.11 7.99
N LEU A 552 -10.73 -22.06 7.07
CA LEU A 552 -9.73 -22.92 6.35
C LEU A 552 -9.12 -22.32 5.05
N ALA A 553 -8.81 -23.14 4.02
CA ALA A 553 -8.55 -22.87 2.58
C ALA A 553 -8.38 -24.16 1.73
N TRP A 554 -8.76 -24.18 0.43
CA TRP A 554 -8.20 -25.13 -0.56
C TRP A 554 -7.62 -24.61 -1.87
N LEU A 555 -7.57 -25.45 -2.92
CA LEU A 555 -7.14 -25.19 -4.29
C LEU A 555 -7.89 -26.27 -5.18
N ASP A 556 -7.86 -26.26 -6.52
CA ASP A 556 -8.68 -27.06 -7.46
C ASP A 556 -8.34 -26.68 -8.95
N VAL A 557 -8.70 -27.42 -10.02
CA VAL A 557 -8.75 -26.88 -11.43
C VAL A 557 -10.12 -27.04 -12.10
N ARG A 558 -11.18 -26.98 -11.31
CA ARG A 558 -12.58 -26.96 -11.76
C ARG A 558 -12.88 -26.00 -12.92
N GLN A 559 -12.19 -24.86 -13.02
CA GLN A 559 -12.32 -23.91 -14.14
C GLN A 559 -11.16 -23.99 -15.16
N GLY A 560 -10.15 -24.82 -14.92
CA GLY A 560 -8.83 -24.75 -15.56
C GLY A 560 -7.97 -23.56 -15.11
N ASN A 561 -8.57 -22.55 -14.49
CA ASN A 561 -7.94 -21.33 -14.00
C ASN A 561 -8.71 -20.74 -12.80
N SER A 562 -8.02 -20.43 -11.70
CA SER A 562 -8.57 -20.19 -10.35
C SER A 562 -8.43 -18.81 -9.65
N ASP A 563 -9.29 -18.34 -8.73
CA ASP A 563 -9.19 -17.01 -8.04
C ASP A 563 -9.03 -17.10 -6.48
N ILE A 564 -9.56 -16.18 -5.64
CA ILE A 564 -9.21 -15.92 -4.20
C ILE A 564 -10.47 -15.96 -3.26
N TYR A 565 -10.38 -16.40 -1.98
CA TYR A 565 -11.57 -16.93 -1.25
C TYR A 565 -11.68 -16.72 0.34
N LEU A 566 -12.90 -16.62 0.98
CA LEU A 566 -13.33 -16.39 2.43
C LEU A 566 -14.00 -17.56 3.23
N PHE A 567 -14.26 -17.45 4.57
CA PHE A 567 -15.04 -18.49 5.33
C PHE A 567 -15.99 -18.13 6.51
N ASP A 568 -16.77 -19.13 6.99
CA ASP A 568 -17.13 -19.41 8.42
C ASP A 568 -17.76 -20.84 8.66
N LEU A 569 -17.35 -21.66 9.66
CA LEU A 569 -17.96 -22.99 9.97
C LEU A 569 -19.08 -22.92 11.00
N ARG A 570 -19.39 -21.71 11.42
CA ARG A 570 -20.74 -21.36 11.84
C ARG A 570 -21.69 -21.44 10.60
N LYS A 571 -21.18 -21.81 9.38
CA LYS A 571 -21.90 -21.73 8.08
C LYS A 571 -21.68 -22.86 7.03
N GLY A 572 -20.56 -22.94 6.31
CA GLY A 572 -20.31 -23.94 5.24
C GLY A 572 -21.14 -23.91 3.91
N VAL A 573 -21.28 -22.75 3.21
CA VAL A 573 -21.66 -22.67 1.76
C VAL A 573 -20.66 -21.87 0.86
N GLU A 574 -19.87 -22.54 0.00
CA GLU A 574 -18.73 -22.10 -0.86
C GLU A 574 -19.03 -20.80 -1.63
N VAL A 575 -18.07 -19.88 -1.80
CA VAL A 575 -18.35 -18.58 -2.46
C VAL A 575 -17.57 -18.45 -3.79
N PRO A 576 -18.24 -18.09 -4.91
CA PRO A 576 -17.60 -17.78 -6.20
C PRO A 576 -18.08 -16.49 -6.91
N VAL A 577 -17.19 -15.51 -7.14
CA VAL A 577 -17.47 -14.18 -7.73
C VAL A 577 -16.51 -13.76 -8.88
N ALA A 578 -15.21 -13.54 -8.60
CA ALA A 578 -14.25 -12.83 -9.49
C ALA A 578 -13.30 -13.75 -10.31
N THR A 579 -12.58 -13.18 -11.30
CA THR A 579 -11.90 -13.96 -12.36
C THR A 579 -10.71 -13.26 -13.08
N LEU A 580 -9.85 -14.07 -13.73
CA LEU A 580 -8.89 -13.81 -14.83
C LEU A 580 -7.48 -13.23 -14.51
N PRO A 581 -6.39 -13.79 -15.10
CA PRO A 581 -5.06 -13.18 -15.12
C PRO A 581 -4.82 -12.27 -16.32
N THR A 582 -5.24 -12.76 -17.49
CA THR A 582 -4.89 -12.22 -18.81
C THR A 582 -5.64 -10.92 -19.11
N GLN A 583 -6.25 -10.33 -18.09
CA GLN A 583 -6.95 -9.04 -18.08
C GLN A 583 -6.60 -8.18 -16.84
N GLN A 584 -5.66 -8.61 -15.99
CA GLN A 584 -5.21 -7.83 -14.85
C GLN A 584 -3.87 -7.16 -15.15
N THR A 585 -3.83 -5.83 -15.02
CA THR A 585 -2.64 -5.03 -14.75
C THR A 585 -2.75 -4.50 -13.32
N PRO A 586 -1.66 -4.01 -12.68
CA PRO A 586 -1.77 -3.35 -11.37
C PRO A 586 -2.91 -2.32 -11.38
N ASN A 587 -3.79 -2.38 -10.38
CA ASN A 587 -5.10 -1.73 -10.45
C ASN A 587 -5.11 -0.31 -9.86
N ASP A 588 -5.77 0.60 -10.58
CA ASP A 588 -5.90 2.04 -10.28
C ASP A 588 -6.90 2.74 -11.22
N GLY A 589 -7.00 2.28 -12.47
CA GLY A 589 -7.83 2.86 -13.52
C GLY A 589 -7.10 3.81 -14.48
N LYS A 590 -5.77 3.69 -14.63
CA LYS A 590 -4.92 4.45 -15.57
C LYS A 590 -5.16 4.05 -17.07
N GLY A 591 -6.43 3.94 -17.50
CA GLY A 591 -6.89 3.45 -18.82
C GLY A 591 -6.81 4.45 -19.99
N ASP A 592 -6.82 3.93 -21.23
CA ASP A 592 -6.47 4.66 -22.48
C ASP A 592 -7.33 5.92 -22.74
N PRO A 593 -6.73 7.12 -22.97
CA PRO A 593 -7.46 8.40 -23.06
C PRO A 593 -8.41 8.61 -24.26
N TYR A 594 -8.45 7.74 -25.27
CA TYR A 594 -8.89 8.19 -26.61
C TYR A 594 -10.39 8.18 -26.95
N GLN A 595 -11.30 7.64 -26.11
CA GLN A 595 -12.75 7.72 -26.38
C GLN A 595 -13.61 7.79 -25.11
N ILE A 596 -14.37 8.89 -24.96
CA ILE A 596 -15.81 8.98 -24.56
C ILE A 596 -16.21 10.48 -24.42
N LYS A 597 -17.49 10.81 -24.64
CA LYS A 597 -18.10 12.13 -24.37
C LYS A 597 -19.33 11.96 -23.44
N PRO A 598 -19.56 12.86 -22.46
CA PRO A 598 -20.53 12.63 -21.38
C PRO A 598 -21.91 13.29 -21.61
N TYR A 599 -22.93 12.88 -20.83
CA TYR A 599 -24.24 13.54 -20.80
C TYR A 599 -24.91 13.60 -19.41
N HIS A 600 -25.28 14.83 -19.01
CA HIS A 600 -26.35 15.23 -18.08
C HIS A 600 -26.43 14.58 -16.67
N SER A 601 -25.62 15.13 -15.76
CA SER A 601 -26.07 15.61 -14.43
C SER A 601 -27.06 14.78 -13.59
N SER A 602 -26.64 13.64 -13.02
CA SER A 602 -27.30 13.03 -11.84
C SER A 602 -26.34 12.07 -11.08
N LYS A 603 -26.16 12.28 -9.76
CA LYS A 603 -25.00 11.77 -8.97
C LYS A 603 -25.29 11.73 -7.45
N ILE A 604 -24.75 10.73 -6.74
CA ILE A 604 -24.86 10.54 -5.27
C ILE A 604 -23.54 9.98 -4.69
N ILE A 605 -23.17 10.37 -3.46
CA ILE A 605 -21.95 9.93 -2.74
C ILE A 605 -22.25 9.69 -1.24
N SER A 606 -21.57 8.70 -0.64
CA SER A 606 -21.24 8.65 0.80
C SER A 606 -19.79 8.18 0.92
N ASP A 607 -18.99 8.94 1.66
CA ASP A 607 -17.77 8.55 2.40
C ASP A 607 -16.69 7.68 1.72
N ASN A 608 -17.00 6.51 1.12
CA ASN A 608 -16.03 5.62 0.46
C ASN A 608 -16.35 5.23 -1.01
N LYS A 609 -17.54 5.54 -1.55
CA LYS A 609 -17.96 5.20 -2.93
C LYS A 609 -18.75 6.31 -3.63
N ILE A 610 -18.63 6.35 -4.95
CA ILE A 610 -19.23 7.36 -5.85
C ILE A 610 -20.22 6.68 -6.80
N VAL A 611 -21.40 7.26 -7.06
CA VAL A 611 -22.45 6.70 -7.94
C VAL A 611 -23.04 7.78 -8.87
N TRP A 612 -23.15 7.50 -10.18
CA TRP A 612 -23.61 8.48 -11.20
C TRP A 612 -24.34 7.87 -12.40
N MET A 613 -25.27 8.63 -13.00
CA MET A 613 -26.09 8.16 -14.12
C MET A 613 -25.40 8.23 -15.50
N ASP A 614 -25.93 7.44 -16.43
CA ASP A 614 -25.55 7.31 -17.83
C ASP A 614 -26.79 6.92 -18.68
N ASN A 615 -26.79 7.23 -19.98
CA ASN A 615 -27.84 6.82 -20.93
C ASN A 615 -27.26 6.38 -22.30
N SER A 616 -25.94 6.15 -22.37
CA SER A 616 -25.11 5.89 -23.55
C SER A 616 -25.76 5.01 -24.63
N ASP A 617 -26.09 3.76 -24.30
CA ASP A 617 -26.59 2.76 -25.27
C ASP A 617 -28.10 2.81 -25.55
N GLY A 618 -28.78 3.90 -25.13
CA GLY A 618 -30.22 4.13 -25.37
C GLY A 618 -31.16 3.57 -24.31
N TYR A 619 -30.61 3.12 -23.17
CA TYR A 619 -31.32 2.78 -21.93
C TYR A 619 -30.59 3.43 -20.74
N SER A 620 -31.31 3.78 -19.70
CA SER A 620 -30.73 4.43 -18.52
C SER A 620 -29.92 3.44 -17.69
N GLN A 621 -28.65 3.77 -17.47
CA GLN A 621 -27.69 3.02 -16.67
C GLN A 621 -27.14 3.90 -15.55
N ILE A 622 -26.59 3.30 -14.49
CA ILE A 622 -26.03 4.03 -13.35
C ILE A 622 -24.78 3.27 -12.87
N LYS A 623 -23.65 3.97 -12.85
CA LYS A 623 -22.30 3.44 -12.66
C LYS A 623 -21.80 3.80 -11.26
N MET A 624 -20.88 3.00 -10.71
CA MET A 624 -20.25 3.29 -9.42
C MET A 624 -18.73 3.09 -9.46
N ARG A 625 -18.02 3.69 -8.50
CA ARG A 625 -16.57 3.52 -8.32
C ARG A 625 -16.19 3.44 -6.84
N TYR A 626 -15.24 2.59 -6.46
CA TYR A 626 -14.36 2.91 -5.32
C TYR A 626 -13.47 4.10 -5.70
N ILE A 627 -13.27 5.04 -4.77
CA ILE A 627 -12.63 6.34 -5.07
C ILE A 627 -11.27 6.13 -5.79
N ASN A 628 -10.41 5.25 -5.27
CA ASN A 628 -9.11 4.94 -5.86
C ASN A 628 -9.14 3.71 -6.79
N SER A 629 -9.66 2.56 -6.33
CA SER A 629 -9.40 1.22 -6.91
C SER A 629 -10.54 0.58 -7.72
N ASP A 630 -11.50 1.36 -8.19
CA ASP A 630 -12.44 0.99 -9.27
C ASP A 630 -13.33 -0.25 -8.97
N PRO A 631 -13.32 -1.45 -9.63
CA PRO A 631 -12.86 -1.83 -10.99
C PRO A 631 -13.95 -2.51 -11.87
N LEU A 632 -15.20 -2.60 -11.39
CA LEU A 632 -16.32 -3.26 -12.06
C LEU A 632 -17.61 -2.47 -11.78
N LEU A 633 -18.22 -1.87 -12.81
CA LEU A 633 -19.66 -1.97 -13.09
C LEU A 633 -20.09 -1.15 -14.33
N LEU A 634 -20.87 -1.81 -15.21
CA LEU A 634 -21.41 -1.25 -16.46
C LEU A 634 -22.93 -1.52 -16.58
N LEU A 635 -23.67 -1.34 -15.47
CA LEU A 635 -25.07 -1.72 -15.31
C LEU A 635 -25.90 -0.56 -14.71
N GLU A 636 -27.00 -0.86 -14.01
CA GLU A 636 -28.10 0.08 -13.71
C GLU A 636 -28.25 0.41 -12.21
N ALA A 637 -27.17 0.74 -11.49
CA ALA A 637 -27.12 0.83 -10.02
C ALA A 637 -27.56 2.19 -9.39
N ASP A 638 -28.87 2.43 -9.24
CA ASP A 638 -29.50 3.68 -8.78
C ASP A 638 -29.87 3.74 -7.28
N TYR A 639 -30.14 4.93 -6.74
CA TYR A 639 -30.61 5.20 -5.35
C TYR A 639 -29.82 4.47 -4.23
N PRO A 640 -28.51 4.74 -4.04
CA PRO A 640 -27.70 4.07 -3.04
C PRO A 640 -27.96 4.53 -1.58
N SER A 641 -27.71 3.63 -0.62
CA SER A 641 -27.72 3.88 0.83
C SER A 641 -26.73 2.96 1.54
N THR A 642 -26.24 3.31 2.72
CA THR A 642 -25.31 2.49 3.50
C THR A 642 -25.66 2.49 5.00
N ASN A 643 -25.38 1.39 5.69
CA ASN A 643 -25.38 1.31 7.15
C ASN A 643 -23.97 1.41 7.77
N GLY A 644 -22.93 1.62 6.95
CA GLY A 644 -21.51 1.61 7.34
C GLY A 644 -20.78 0.31 7.01
N SER A 645 -21.46 -0.84 7.07
CA SER A 645 -20.90 -2.19 6.77
C SER A 645 -21.45 -2.80 5.48
N LEU A 646 -22.55 -2.27 4.93
CA LEU A 646 -23.22 -2.71 3.72
C LEU A 646 -23.71 -1.48 2.95
N LEU A 647 -23.28 -1.35 1.70
CA LEU A 647 -23.92 -0.48 0.69
C LEU A 647 -25.10 -1.24 0.08
N VAL A 648 -26.21 -0.57 -0.21
CA VAL A 648 -27.36 -1.10 -0.97
C VAL A 648 -27.79 -0.12 -2.06
N TRP A 649 -28.33 -0.62 -3.17
CA TRP A 649 -28.83 0.16 -4.30
C TRP A 649 -29.94 -0.58 -5.06
N SER A 650 -30.64 0.12 -5.94
CA SER A 650 -31.65 -0.44 -6.87
C SER A 650 -30.97 -0.74 -8.21
N ASP A 651 -31.17 -1.92 -8.78
CA ASP A 651 -30.46 -2.38 -9.97
C ASP A 651 -31.40 -3.06 -10.97
N ASN A 652 -31.32 -2.69 -12.24
CA ASN A 652 -32.17 -3.21 -13.32
C ASN A 652 -31.47 -4.26 -14.22
N ARG A 653 -30.31 -4.81 -13.81
CA ARG A 653 -29.54 -5.81 -14.58
C ARG A 653 -30.27 -7.12 -14.93
N ARG A 654 -31.52 -7.28 -14.49
CA ARG A 654 -32.41 -8.43 -14.77
C ARG A 654 -33.75 -8.07 -15.42
N GLY A 655 -33.96 -6.81 -15.79
CA GLY A 655 -35.15 -6.33 -16.51
C GLY A 655 -36.34 -5.91 -15.63
N ASN A 656 -36.21 -6.03 -14.31
CA ASN A 656 -36.98 -5.28 -13.31
C ASN A 656 -35.97 -4.69 -12.32
N TRP A 657 -36.33 -3.59 -11.66
CA TRP A 657 -35.53 -3.01 -10.59
C TRP A 657 -35.58 -3.89 -9.33
N ASN A 658 -34.43 -4.36 -8.84
CA ASN A 658 -34.33 -5.10 -7.56
C ASN A 658 -33.27 -4.48 -6.65
N ILE A 659 -33.32 -4.76 -5.35
CA ILE A 659 -32.34 -4.26 -4.39
C ILE A 659 -31.14 -5.21 -4.31
N TYR A 660 -29.95 -4.67 -4.54
CA TYR A 660 -28.66 -5.34 -4.35
C TYR A 660 -27.89 -4.66 -3.24
N GLY A 661 -26.89 -5.36 -2.69
CA GLY A 661 -25.99 -4.79 -1.71
C GLY A 661 -24.57 -5.32 -1.82
N PHE A 662 -23.60 -4.45 -1.51
CA PHE A 662 -22.18 -4.72 -1.48
C PHE A 662 -21.72 -4.66 -0.03
N ASP A 663 -21.32 -5.80 0.48
CA ASP A 663 -20.96 -5.96 1.88
C ASP A 663 -19.51 -5.48 2.07
N PHE A 664 -19.28 -4.36 2.74
CA PHE A 664 -17.93 -3.87 3.03
C PHE A 664 -17.16 -4.80 3.96
N PHE A 665 -17.88 -5.64 4.72
CA PHE A 665 -17.35 -6.68 5.59
C PHE A 665 -17.14 -8.03 4.85
N THR A 666 -17.42 -8.14 3.53
CA THR A 666 -17.00 -9.31 2.71
C THR A 666 -16.53 -9.00 1.27
N ARG A 667 -16.44 -7.71 0.91
CA ARG A 667 -16.37 -7.14 -0.46
C ARG A 667 -17.23 -7.85 -1.52
N SER A 668 -18.27 -8.60 -1.13
CA SER A 668 -19.12 -9.35 -2.05
C SER A 668 -20.41 -8.60 -2.37
N GLU A 669 -20.84 -8.69 -3.63
CA GLU A 669 -22.18 -8.28 -4.03
C GLU A 669 -23.17 -9.42 -3.75
N LYS A 670 -24.26 -9.12 -3.02
CA LYS A 670 -25.38 -10.02 -2.76
C LYS A 670 -26.72 -9.37 -3.16
N PRO A 671 -27.59 -10.04 -3.92
CA PRO A 671 -28.97 -9.60 -4.12
C PRO A 671 -29.74 -9.64 -2.80
N ILE A 672 -30.23 -8.48 -2.34
CA ILE A 672 -31.07 -8.35 -1.15
C ILE A 672 -32.50 -8.80 -1.46
N THR A 673 -32.99 -8.47 -2.66
CA THR A 673 -34.29 -8.94 -3.17
C THR A 673 -34.13 -9.63 -4.53
N LYS A 674 -35.15 -10.42 -4.93
CA LYS A 674 -35.13 -11.31 -6.12
C LYS A 674 -36.50 -11.42 -6.80
N GLY A 675 -37.27 -10.33 -6.82
CA GLY A 675 -38.66 -10.33 -7.30
C GLY A 675 -38.82 -10.05 -8.80
N ASP A 676 -39.89 -10.56 -9.41
CA ASP A 676 -40.31 -10.24 -10.79
C ASP A 676 -41.04 -8.87 -10.88
N TYR A 677 -40.71 -7.93 -10.00
CA TYR A 677 -41.37 -6.64 -9.81
C TYR A 677 -40.35 -5.56 -9.47
N ASP A 678 -40.66 -4.30 -9.78
CA ASP A 678 -39.80 -3.17 -9.42
C ASP A 678 -39.76 -2.94 -7.91
N GLN A 679 -38.55 -2.70 -7.41
CA GLN A 679 -38.23 -2.42 -6.01
C GLN A 679 -37.18 -1.30 -5.99
N LEU A 680 -37.50 -0.19 -5.35
CA LEU A 680 -36.80 1.10 -5.51
C LEU A 680 -36.59 1.84 -4.19
N TYR A 681 -35.68 2.82 -4.21
CA TYR A 681 -35.41 3.74 -3.10
C TYR A 681 -35.02 3.05 -1.78
N PRO A 682 -33.99 2.17 -1.77
CA PRO A 682 -33.58 1.47 -0.56
C PRO A 682 -32.94 2.42 0.47
N LYS A 683 -33.24 2.20 1.74
CA LYS A 683 -32.51 2.79 2.88
C LYS A 683 -32.14 1.70 3.89
N ALA A 684 -30.91 1.72 4.38
CA ALA A 684 -30.38 0.72 5.32
C ALA A 684 -30.15 1.31 6.73
N SER A 685 -30.49 0.56 7.78
CA SER A 685 -30.14 0.88 9.17
C SER A 685 -30.00 -0.41 9.97
N GLY A 686 -28.81 -0.66 10.53
CA GLY A 686 -28.47 -1.96 11.10
C GLY A 686 -28.70 -3.09 10.09
N ASP A 687 -29.28 -4.20 10.54
CA ASP A 687 -29.60 -5.36 9.69
C ASP A 687 -30.86 -5.19 8.83
N ILE A 688 -31.49 -4.01 8.79
CA ILE A 688 -32.75 -3.78 8.06
C ILE A 688 -32.52 -2.90 6.83
N VAL A 689 -33.04 -3.34 5.69
CA VAL A 689 -33.20 -2.53 4.47
C VAL A 689 -34.69 -2.32 4.22
N VAL A 690 -35.12 -1.07 4.06
CA VAL A 690 -36.49 -0.71 3.64
C VAL A 690 -36.48 -0.20 2.21
N TYR A 691 -37.54 -0.47 1.44
CA TYR A 691 -37.66 -0.08 0.03
C TYR A 691 -39.13 0.06 -0.38
N SER A 692 -39.37 0.79 -1.47
CA SER A 692 -40.65 0.83 -2.19
C SER A 692 -40.78 -0.41 -3.06
N ASP A 693 -41.96 -1.00 -3.16
CA ASP A 693 -42.19 -2.29 -3.80
C ASP A 693 -43.48 -2.32 -4.61
N TYR A 694 -43.38 -2.61 -5.91
CA TYR A 694 -44.51 -2.52 -6.85
C TYR A 694 -45.22 -3.85 -7.10
N ARG A 695 -45.01 -4.90 -6.28
CA ARG A 695 -45.66 -6.22 -6.48
C ARG A 695 -47.19 -6.20 -6.47
N SER A 696 -47.78 -5.18 -5.86
CA SER A 696 -49.24 -4.97 -5.76
C SER A 696 -49.83 -4.23 -6.97
N GLY A 697 -49.00 -3.58 -7.80
CA GLY A 697 -49.39 -2.74 -8.93
C GLY A 697 -49.53 -1.25 -8.59
N ASP A 698 -49.73 -0.93 -7.31
CA ASP A 698 -49.31 0.30 -6.63
C ASP A 698 -48.07 0.02 -5.76
N SER A 699 -47.33 1.07 -5.40
CA SER A 699 -46.16 0.94 -4.51
C SER A 699 -46.58 0.74 -3.06
N ASP A 700 -46.10 -0.33 -2.41
CA ASP A 700 -46.15 -0.54 -0.96
C ASP A 700 -44.73 -0.29 -0.36
N ILE A 701 -44.59 -0.23 0.98
CA ILE A 701 -43.26 -0.24 1.63
C ILE A 701 -42.97 -1.63 2.20
N TYR A 702 -41.83 -2.21 1.82
CA TYR A 702 -41.33 -3.48 2.31
C TYR A 702 -40.01 -3.32 3.06
N MET A 703 -39.66 -4.34 3.84
CA MET A 703 -38.38 -4.47 4.51
C MET A 703 -37.81 -5.87 4.33
N THR A 704 -36.48 -5.96 4.25
CA THR A 704 -35.73 -7.22 4.36
C THR A 704 -34.76 -7.12 5.54
N ASN A 705 -34.78 -8.14 6.41
CA ASN A 705 -33.75 -8.32 7.42
C ASN A 705 -32.57 -9.13 6.82
N ILE A 706 -31.41 -8.49 6.71
CA ILE A 706 -30.22 -9.01 6.02
C ILE A 706 -29.65 -10.24 6.73
N ALA A 707 -29.64 -10.24 8.07
CA ALA A 707 -29.07 -11.33 8.88
C ALA A 707 -29.87 -12.64 8.79
N THR A 708 -31.17 -12.56 8.49
CA THR A 708 -32.09 -13.73 8.43
C THR A 708 -32.63 -14.02 7.03
N GLY A 709 -32.49 -13.08 6.09
CA GLY A 709 -33.09 -13.15 4.74
C GLY A 709 -34.61 -13.03 4.71
N VAL A 710 -35.24 -12.59 5.81
CA VAL A 710 -36.70 -12.50 5.93
C VAL A 710 -37.20 -11.16 5.35
N GLU A 711 -38.08 -11.25 4.36
CA GLU A 711 -38.82 -10.12 3.79
C GLU A 711 -40.22 -9.99 4.44
N SER A 712 -40.67 -8.76 4.71
CA SER A 712 -41.99 -8.46 5.24
C SER A 712 -42.52 -7.07 4.85
N PRO A 713 -43.86 -6.87 4.77
CA PRO A 713 -44.44 -5.56 4.51
C PRO A 713 -44.36 -4.63 5.72
N VAL A 714 -43.89 -3.40 5.51
CA VAL A 714 -43.91 -2.30 6.49
C VAL A 714 -45.28 -1.62 6.43
N ALA A 715 -45.69 -1.18 5.24
CA ALA A 715 -46.92 -0.47 4.99
C ALA A 715 -47.55 -0.93 3.66
N THR A 716 -48.85 -1.21 3.70
CA THR A 716 -49.64 -1.55 2.50
C THR A 716 -50.91 -0.71 2.47
N GLY A 717 -51.23 -0.10 1.33
CA GLY A 717 -52.24 0.95 1.25
C GLY A 717 -53.15 0.87 0.05
N LYS A 718 -53.49 2.04 -0.51
CA LYS A 718 -54.29 2.18 -1.72
C LYS A 718 -53.70 3.33 -2.51
N ARG A 719 -53.19 3.09 -3.73
CA ARG A 719 -52.19 3.95 -4.38
C ARG A 719 -50.87 3.91 -3.61
N ASP A 720 -49.92 4.69 -4.09
CA ASP A 720 -48.52 4.57 -3.73
C ASP A 720 -48.18 5.00 -2.28
N GLN A 721 -47.34 4.20 -1.65
CA GLN A 721 -46.47 4.54 -0.52
C GLN A 721 -45.03 4.46 -1.03
N MET A 722 -44.27 5.55 -0.91
CA MET A 722 -42.95 5.68 -1.54
C MET A 722 -41.95 6.43 -0.64
N TRP A 723 -40.68 6.47 -1.09
CA TRP A 723 -39.55 7.12 -0.41
C TRP A 723 -39.48 6.80 1.09
N PRO A 724 -39.20 5.53 1.44
CA PRO A 724 -38.99 5.16 2.82
C PRO A 724 -37.63 5.69 3.33
N SER A 725 -37.56 5.98 4.62
CA SER A 725 -36.32 6.24 5.34
C SER A 725 -36.39 5.59 6.72
N ILE A 726 -35.25 5.11 7.23
CA ILE A 726 -35.17 4.29 8.44
C ILE A 726 -34.03 4.76 9.36
N SER A 727 -34.32 4.80 10.66
CA SER A 727 -33.32 5.03 11.71
C SER A 727 -33.65 4.13 12.91
N GLY A 728 -32.92 3.02 13.04
CA GLY A 728 -33.17 2.02 14.08
C GLY A 728 -34.54 1.36 13.92
N ASP A 729 -35.41 1.49 14.92
CA ASP A 729 -36.75 0.87 14.95
C ASP A 729 -37.83 1.68 14.21
N LEU A 730 -37.50 2.87 13.71
CA LEU A 730 -38.45 3.82 13.12
C LEU A 730 -38.29 3.90 11.60
N VAL A 731 -39.39 3.63 10.87
CA VAL A 731 -39.48 3.81 9.41
C VAL A 731 -40.48 4.90 9.10
N VAL A 732 -40.11 5.87 8.26
CA VAL A 732 -40.99 6.92 7.72
C VAL A 732 -41.16 6.77 6.21
N TRP A 733 -42.30 7.19 5.67
CA TRP A 733 -42.59 7.20 4.22
C TRP A 733 -43.65 8.25 3.87
N GLN A 734 -43.76 8.58 2.58
CA GLN A 734 -44.87 9.38 2.04
C GLN A 734 -45.97 8.45 1.49
N ASP A 735 -47.23 8.80 1.73
CA ASP A 735 -48.41 7.97 1.46
C ASP A 735 -49.49 8.76 0.69
N ASN A 736 -49.96 8.22 -0.44
CA ASN A 736 -50.95 8.84 -1.33
C ASN A 736 -52.37 8.25 -1.17
N SER A 737 -52.66 7.52 -0.09
CA SER A 737 -53.96 6.85 0.13
C SER A 737 -55.14 7.81 0.21
N SER A 738 -54.88 9.07 0.61
CA SER A 738 -55.87 10.15 0.66
C SER A 738 -56.04 10.86 -0.70
N GLY A 739 -55.09 10.71 -1.63
CA GLY A 739 -54.96 11.57 -2.82
C GLY A 739 -54.24 12.89 -2.59
N ASN A 740 -53.64 13.05 -1.41
CA ASN A 740 -52.64 14.05 -1.05
C ASN A 740 -51.42 13.25 -0.54
N TRP A 741 -50.19 13.68 -0.83
CA TRP A 741 -49.02 13.07 -0.18
C TRP A 741 -48.97 13.48 1.29
N ASP A 742 -49.17 12.50 2.19
CA ASP A 742 -49.14 12.64 3.64
C ASP A 742 -47.92 11.86 4.20
N ILE A 743 -47.29 12.28 5.32
CA ILE A 743 -46.16 11.54 5.93
C ILE A 743 -46.64 10.61 7.04
N TYR A 744 -46.23 9.35 7.00
CA TYR A 744 -46.46 8.35 8.04
C TYR A 744 -45.16 7.78 8.60
N MET A 745 -45.28 7.18 9.79
CA MET A 745 -44.21 6.47 10.47
C MET A 745 -44.74 5.15 11.04
N LYS A 746 -43.88 4.14 11.08
CA LYS A 746 -44.09 2.87 11.79
C LYS A 746 -42.94 2.62 12.76
N GLU A 747 -43.30 2.24 13.98
CA GLU A 747 -42.41 1.68 14.99
C GLU A 747 -42.43 0.14 14.78
N LEU A 748 -41.30 -0.44 14.36
CA LEU A 748 -41.25 -1.85 13.92
C LEU A 748 -41.45 -2.81 15.10
N SER A 749 -40.87 -2.53 16.27
CA SER A 749 -40.97 -3.37 17.47
C SER A 749 -42.39 -3.48 18.04
N THR A 750 -43.25 -2.49 17.79
CA THR A 750 -44.63 -2.44 18.30
C THR A 750 -45.71 -2.63 17.21
N ASP A 751 -45.30 -2.73 15.94
CA ASP A 751 -46.17 -2.74 14.74
C ASP A 751 -47.10 -1.50 14.63
N LYS A 752 -46.73 -0.38 15.29
CA LYS A 752 -47.59 0.79 15.44
C LYS A 752 -47.35 1.82 14.34
N THR A 753 -48.30 1.93 13.42
CA THR A 753 -48.34 3.01 12.42
C THR A 753 -49.01 4.28 12.96
N THR A 754 -48.38 5.44 12.75
CA THR A 754 -48.86 6.77 13.17
C THR A 754 -48.61 7.81 12.06
N PRO A 755 -49.58 8.68 11.70
CA PRO A 755 -49.29 9.80 10.80
C PRO A 755 -48.35 10.81 11.47
N ILE A 756 -47.26 11.17 10.78
CA ILE A 756 -46.38 12.28 11.17
C ILE A 756 -47.08 13.60 10.88
N TYR A 757 -47.59 13.76 9.66
CA TYR A 757 -48.47 14.86 9.27
C TYR A 757 -49.47 14.42 8.19
N LYS A 758 -50.66 15.00 8.23
CA LYS A 758 -51.75 14.78 7.28
C LYS A 758 -52.57 16.06 7.20
N GLY A 759 -52.61 16.71 6.04
CA GLY A 759 -53.18 18.06 5.94
C GLY A 759 -53.47 18.52 4.51
N SER A 760 -53.39 19.83 4.31
CA SER A 760 -53.49 20.48 3.00
C SER A 760 -52.10 20.77 2.44
N GLY A 761 -51.88 20.59 1.14
CA GLY A 761 -50.56 20.70 0.52
C GLY A 761 -49.86 19.34 0.46
N GLN A 762 -48.91 19.18 -0.46
CA GLN A 762 -48.15 17.93 -0.61
C GLN A 762 -47.03 17.88 0.43
N GLN A 763 -46.92 16.78 1.17
CA GLN A 763 -45.79 16.46 2.02
C GLN A 763 -44.94 15.34 1.40
N MET A 764 -43.68 15.62 1.06
CA MET A 764 -42.86 14.73 0.23
C MET A 764 -41.43 14.61 0.78
N TYR A 765 -40.73 13.57 0.31
CA TYR A 765 -39.32 13.26 0.62
C TYR A 765 -39.01 13.27 2.13
N PRO A 766 -39.61 12.37 2.93
CA PRO A 766 -39.30 12.28 4.35
C PRO A 766 -37.94 11.61 4.59
N ALA A 767 -37.14 12.18 5.49
CA ALA A 767 -35.91 11.58 6.01
C ALA A 767 -35.93 11.57 7.55
N ILE A 768 -35.26 10.60 8.16
CA ILE A 768 -35.23 10.42 9.62
C ILE A 768 -33.80 10.17 10.11
N SER A 769 -33.42 10.80 11.22
CA SER A 769 -32.21 10.44 11.97
C SER A 769 -32.47 10.54 13.48
N GLY A 770 -32.28 9.43 14.18
CA GLY A 770 -32.73 9.28 15.56
C GLY A 770 -34.22 9.60 15.72
N ASP A 771 -34.54 10.54 16.61
CA ASP A 771 -35.89 10.99 16.89
C ASP A 771 -36.35 12.21 16.05
N LEU A 772 -35.63 12.57 14.98
CA LEU A 772 -35.93 13.73 14.14
C LEU A 772 -36.39 13.29 12.75
N VAL A 773 -37.62 13.70 12.37
CA VAL A 773 -38.17 13.50 11.03
C VAL A 773 -38.21 14.84 10.30
N VAL A 774 -37.68 14.88 9.08
CA VAL A 774 -37.69 16.06 8.20
C VAL A 774 -38.44 15.75 6.91
N TRP A 775 -39.14 16.73 6.33
CA TRP A 775 -39.83 16.59 5.03
C TRP A 775 -40.05 17.97 4.38
N GLN A 776 -40.30 18.00 3.07
CA GLN A 776 -40.74 19.21 2.38
C GLN A 776 -42.28 19.27 2.30
N ASP A 777 -42.86 20.46 2.46
CA ASP A 777 -44.30 20.63 2.68
C ASP A 777 -44.83 21.90 1.98
N SER A 778 -45.77 21.75 1.05
CA SER A 778 -46.38 22.86 0.31
C SER A 778 -47.64 23.45 0.95
N ARG A 779 -47.89 23.20 2.25
CA ARG A 779 -49.10 23.68 2.96
C ARG A 779 -49.31 25.20 2.96
N ASN A 780 -48.27 25.99 2.70
CA ASN A 780 -48.29 27.46 2.72
C ASN A 780 -48.31 28.12 1.33
N GLY A 781 -48.18 27.35 0.24
CA GLY A 781 -48.09 27.85 -1.14
C GLY A 781 -46.80 27.42 -1.82
N ASP A 782 -45.66 27.72 -1.19
CA ASP A 782 -44.32 27.27 -1.57
C ASP A 782 -43.94 26.02 -0.74
N PHE A 783 -42.99 25.21 -1.22
CA PHE A 783 -42.43 24.10 -0.46
C PHE A 783 -41.50 24.59 0.65
N ASP A 784 -41.81 24.19 1.88
CA ASP A 784 -41.06 24.52 3.10
C ASP A 784 -40.45 23.27 3.72
N ILE A 785 -39.27 23.38 4.36
CA ILE A 785 -38.73 22.29 5.17
C ILE A 785 -39.33 22.33 6.57
N TYR A 786 -39.99 21.24 6.95
CA TYR A 786 -40.54 20.99 8.27
C TYR A 786 -39.74 19.92 9.00
N VAL A 787 -39.66 20.07 10.32
CA VAL A 787 -39.03 19.10 11.24
C VAL A 787 -39.99 18.75 12.35
N LYS A 788 -40.08 17.47 12.69
CA LYS A 788 -40.78 16.97 13.87
C LYS A 788 -39.82 16.25 14.80
N ASP A 789 -39.75 16.74 16.03
CA ASP A 789 -39.07 16.10 17.14
C ASP A 789 -40.04 15.09 17.77
N LEU A 790 -39.70 13.79 17.67
CA LEU A 790 -40.57 12.71 18.14
C LEU A 790 -40.57 12.56 19.67
N VAL A 791 -39.54 13.05 20.37
CA VAL A 791 -39.41 12.95 21.83
C VAL A 791 -40.41 13.87 22.54
N ASN A 792 -40.55 15.10 22.03
CA ASN A 792 -41.47 16.09 22.62
C ASN A 792 -42.71 16.38 21.75
N GLY A 793 -42.76 15.86 20.52
CA GLY A 793 -43.88 16.01 19.59
C GLY A 793 -43.96 17.37 18.88
N THR A 794 -42.94 18.22 19.00
CA THR A 794 -42.93 19.57 18.41
C THR A 794 -42.69 19.53 16.91
N GLU A 795 -43.58 20.15 16.14
CA GLU A 795 -43.40 20.43 14.72
C GLU A 795 -42.88 21.87 14.54
N THR A 796 -41.88 22.07 13.67
CA THR A 796 -41.24 23.36 13.38
C THR A 796 -41.03 23.53 11.88
N LYS A 797 -41.52 24.64 11.30
CA LYS A 797 -41.08 25.12 9.96
C LYS A 797 -39.68 25.73 10.14
N LEU A 798 -38.69 25.27 9.38
CA LEU A 798 -37.32 25.82 9.40
C LEU A 798 -37.11 27.00 8.45
N THR A 799 -37.89 27.09 7.38
CA THR A 799 -37.57 27.89 6.19
C THR A 799 -38.32 29.22 6.06
N GLY A 800 -38.01 29.99 5.01
CA GLY A 800 -38.50 31.35 4.76
C GLY A 800 -39.56 31.45 3.65
N ASP A 801 -39.28 32.29 2.66
CA ASP A 801 -40.07 32.52 1.45
C ASP A 801 -39.45 31.75 0.26
N GLY A 802 -40.27 31.24 -0.67
CA GLY A 802 -39.82 30.51 -1.86
C GLY A 802 -39.48 29.04 -1.63
N ASP A 803 -39.45 28.25 -2.71
CA ASP A 803 -39.36 26.78 -2.65
C ASP A 803 -38.03 26.27 -2.04
N GLN A 804 -38.14 25.34 -1.11
CA GLN A 804 -37.05 24.66 -0.41
C GLN A 804 -37.26 23.15 -0.56
N LEU A 805 -36.29 22.47 -1.15
CA LEU A 805 -36.49 21.15 -1.76
C LEU A 805 -35.47 20.12 -1.28
N TYR A 806 -35.86 18.85 -1.35
CA TYR A 806 -35.01 17.67 -1.10
C TYR A 806 -34.23 17.74 0.22
N PRO A 807 -34.92 17.74 1.38
CA PRO A 807 -34.27 17.74 2.67
C PRO A 807 -33.64 16.38 2.98
N ASP A 808 -32.47 16.39 3.60
CA ASP A 808 -31.80 15.20 4.16
C ASP A 808 -31.26 15.49 5.58
N ILE A 809 -31.05 14.44 6.38
CA ILE A 809 -30.67 14.55 7.79
C ILE A 809 -29.71 13.44 8.24
N SER A 810 -28.64 13.82 8.94
CA SER A 810 -27.77 12.91 9.68
C SER A 810 -27.45 13.47 11.07
N GLY A 811 -27.80 12.72 12.12
CA GLY A 811 -27.69 13.15 13.51
C GLY A 811 -28.52 14.41 13.77
N TYR A 812 -27.86 15.53 14.02
CA TYR A 812 -28.49 16.84 14.21
C TYR A 812 -28.30 17.80 13.03
N THR A 813 -27.63 17.37 11.96
CA THR A 813 -27.38 18.19 10.76
C THR A 813 -28.47 17.93 9.73
N ILE A 814 -29.17 18.98 9.31
CA ILE A 814 -30.22 18.96 8.29
C ILE A 814 -29.74 19.82 7.11
N ALA A 815 -29.87 19.36 5.87
CA ALA A 815 -29.56 20.15 4.68
C ALA A 815 -30.68 20.06 3.64
N TRP A 816 -30.82 21.07 2.79
CA TRP A 816 -31.81 21.15 1.71
C TRP A 816 -31.35 22.11 0.61
N GLN A 817 -31.95 22.00 -0.57
CA GLN A 817 -31.74 22.93 -1.68
C GLN A 817 -32.62 24.17 -1.48
N ASP A 818 -32.02 25.36 -1.49
CA ASP A 818 -32.74 26.64 -1.53
C ASP A 818 -32.89 27.08 -2.99
N ALA A 819 -34.08 26.88 -3.56
CA ALA A 819 -34.35 27.20 -4.97
C ALA A 819 -34.40 28.72 -5.25
N THR A 820 -34.37 29.57 -4.22
CA THR A 820 -34.35 31.04 -4.40
C THR A 820 -32.94 31.59 -4.65
N THR A 821 -31.93 30.95 -4.07
CA THR A 821 -30.52 31.30 -4.21
C THR A 821 -29.80 30.41 -5.23
N GLY A 822 -30.27 29.17 -5.40
CA GLY A 822 -29.52 28.13 -6.13
C GLY A 822 -28.42 27.50 -5.28
N ASP A 823 -28.44 27.71 -3.96
CA ASP A 823 -27.43 27.24 -3.01
C ASP A 823 -27.97 26.09 -2.13
N ILE A 824 -27.07 25.31 -1.52
CA ILE A 824 -27.46 24.43 -0.41
C ILE A 824 -27.53 25.23 0.90
N SER A 825 -28.59 24.98 1.66
CA SER A 825 -28.79 25.50 3.01
C SER A 825 -28.78 24.38 4.03
N TYR A 826 -28.29 24.66 5.23
CA TYR A 826 -28.21 23.67 6.30
C TYR A 826 -28.48 24.26 7.69
N TYR A 827 -28.84 23.38 8.63
CA TYR A 827 -29.23 23.72 9.99
C TYR A 827 -28.79 22.65 10.99
N PHE A 828 -28.17 23.08 12.09
CA PHE A 828 -27.84 22.24 13.23
C PHE A 828 -28.97 22.31 14.27
N TRP A 829 -29.73 21.22 14.40
CA TRP A 829 -30.89 21.14 15.28
C TRP A 829 -30.55 21.28 16.77
N ASP A 830 -29.39 20.81 17.19
CA ASP A 830 -28.87 20.92 18.57
C ASP A 830 -28.45 22.36 18.91
N LYS A 831 -27.77 23.04 17.98
CA LYS A 831 -27.25 24.42 18.15
C LYS A 831 -28.29 25.50 17.86
N LYS A 832 -29.44 25.13 17.28
CA LYS A 832 -30.49 26.04 16.79
C LYS A 832 -29.97 27.13 15.86
N TRP A 833 -29.03 26.76 15.00
CA TRP A 833 -28.33 27.67 14.08
C TRP A 833 -28.15 27.01 12.73
N GLY A 834 -28.29 27.78 11.66
CA GLY A 834 -28.09 27.33 10.29
C GLY A 834 -27.73 28.50 9.36
N LYS A 835 -27.32 28.16 8.14
CA LYS A 835 -26.86 29.11 7.14
C LYS A 835 -26.99 28.52 5.74
N THR A 836 -27.22 29.38 4.75
CA THR A 836 -26.96 29.08 3.33
C THR A 836 -25.44 29.08 3.09
N TYR A 837 -24.96 28.20 2.22
CA TYR A 837 -23.56 28.15 1.77
C TYR A 837 -23.44 28.79 0.37
N PRO A 838 -23.16 30.10 0.28
CA PRO A 838 -23.24 30.84 -0.99
C PRO A 838 -22.06 30.59 -1.91
N ARG A 839 -22.33 30.57 -3.21
CA ARG A 839 -21.41 30.02 -4.21
C ARG A 839 -21.50 30.72 -5.57
N GLU A 840 -20.63 30.33 -6.50
CA GLU A 840 -20.90 30.40 -7.94
C GLU A 840 -21.16 28.98 -8.46
N GLY A 841 -22.33 28.76 -9.06
CA GLY A 841 -22.80 27.44 -9.49
C GLY A 841 -24.30 27.25 -9.19
N GLU A 842 -24.84 26.09 -9.58
CA GLU A 842 -26.19 25.66 -9.20
C GLU A 842 -26.06 24.43 -8.30
N GLN A 843 -26.36 24.60 -7.01
CA GLN A 843 -26.18 23.56 -5.98
C GLN A 843 -27.48 22.77 -5.81
N THR A 844 -27.44 21.47 -6.05
CA THR A 844 -28.63 20.60 -5.98
C THR A 844 -28.37 19.28 -5.26
N ASN A 845 -29.45 18.61 -4.85
CA ASN A 845 -29.44 17.26 -4.26
C ASN A 845 -28.45 17.08 -3.08
N PRO A 846 -28.58 17.86 -1.98
CA PRO A 846 -27.72 17.68 -0.81
C PRO A 846 -27.98 16.35 -0.10
N VAL A 847 -26.89 15.71 0.34
CA VAL A 847 -26.90 14.50 1.18
C VAL A 847 -25.99 14.73 2.38
N VAL A 848 -26.43 14.36 3.58
CA VAL A 848 -25.74 14.64 4.84
C VAL A 848 -25.19 13.37 5.47
N SER A 849 -23.90 13.36 5.81
CA SER A 849 -23.25 12.26 6.55
C SER A 849 -22.38 12.84 7.65
N GLY A 850 -22.82 12.74 8.91
CA GLY A 850 -22.13 13.30 10.07
C GLY A 850 -21.91 14.81 9.99
N ASN A 851 -20.66 15.22 9.73
CA ASN A 851 -20.25 16.62 9.55
C ASN A 851 -20.12 17.06 8.09
N TYR A 852 -20.40 16.17 7.12
CA TYR A 852 -20.25 16.45 5.69
C TYR A 852 -21.59 16.67 5.00
N ILE A 853 -21.61 17.59 4.05
CA ILE A 853 -22.68 17.70 3.04
C ILE A 853 -22.07 17.42 1.67
N ALA A 854 -22.51 16.35 1.02
CA ALA A 854 -22.23 16.11 -0.39
C ALA A 854 -23.31 16.78 -1.24
N TYR A 855 -22.93 17.43 -2.35
CA TYR A 855 -23.90 18.09 -3.24
C TYR A 855 -23.40 18.14 -4.69
N VAL A 856 -24.36 18.31 -5.60
CA VAL A 856 -24.16 18.47 -7.04
C VAL A 856 -23.96 19.96 -7.35
N ASP A 857 -22.92 20.31 -8.12
CA ASP A 857 -22.55 21.70 -8.42
C ASP A 857 -22.46 21.94 -9.94
N GLY A 858 -23.40 22.72 -10.47
CA GLY A 858 -23.58 23.02 -11.89
C GLY A 858 -24.61 22.10 -12.58
N SER A 859 -25.11 22.52 -13.74
CA SER A 859 -26.18 21.82 -14.48
C SER A 859 -25.76 21.36 -15.89
N GLY A 860 -26.37 20.27 -16.36
CA GLY A 860 -26.16 19.74 -17.71
C GLY A 860 -24.83 19.00 -17.88
N GLU A 861 -23.99 19.45 -18.81
CA GLU A 861 -22.69 18.83 -19.09
C GLU A 861 -21.60 19.28 -18.10
N ASP A 862 -21.72 20.48 -17.51
CA ASP A 862 -20.71 21.08 -16.61
C ASP A 862 -20.87 20.69 -15.13
N THR A 863 -21.60 19.62 -14.84
CA THR A 863 -21.95 19.20 -13.47
C THR A 863 -20.82 18.48 -12.73
N SER A 864 -20.31 19.11 -11.68
CA SER A 864 -19.33 18.58 -10.73
C SER A 864 -19.98 18.05 -9.43
N ILE A 865 -19.19 17.40 -8.57
CA ILE A 865 -19.61 16.96 -7.23
C ILE A 865 -18.64 17.45 -6.17
N ARG A 866 -19.21 17.88 -5.05
CA ARG A 866 -18.48 18.48 -3.94
C ARG A 866 -18.84 17.87 -2.60
N LYS A 867 -17.92 18.04 -1.66
CA LYS A 867 -18.09 17.71 -0.24
C LYS A 867 -17.71 18.94 0.57
N LEU A 868 -18.69 19.54 1.22
CA LEU A 868 -18.49 20.57 2.24
C LEU A 868 -18.30 19.89 3.61
N ASP A 869 -17.12 20.07 4.20
CA ASP A 869 -16.85 19.74 5.60
C ASP A 869 -17.31 20.90 6.50
N LEU A 870 -18.32 20.65 7.33
CA LEU A 870 -18.88 21.66 8.23
C LEU A 870 -18.02 21.92 9.49
N ALA A 871 -17.01 21.09 9.76
CA ALA A 871 -16.06 21.27 10.85
C ALA A 871 -14.86 22.13 10.43
N SER A 872 -14.26 21.84 9.28
CA SER A 872 -13.12 22.61 8.73
C SER A 872 -13.53 23.77 7.80
N TRP A 873 -14.79 23.82 7.36
CA TRP A 873 -15.30 24.73 6.32
C TRP A 873 -14.63 24.56 4.94
N LYS A 874 -13.98 23.42 4.72
CA LYS A 874 -13.35 23.08 3.45
C LYS A 874 -14.38 22.52 2.47
N ASP A 875 -14.49 23.13 1.29
CA ASP A 875 -15.26 22.62 0.16
C ASP A 875 -14.31 21.93 -0.81
N GLU A 876 -14.43 20.61 -0.93
CA GLU A 876 -13.55 19.79 -1.76
C GLU A 876 -14.26 19.38 -3.05
N LEU A 877 -13.61 19.60 -4.19
CA LEU A 877 -14.05 19.04 -5.48
C LEU A 877 -13.78 17.52 -5.47
N VAL A 878 -14.86 16.75 -5.36
CA VAL A 878 -14.82 15.29 -5.31
C VAL A 878 -14.74 14.70 -6.72
N GLN A 879 -15.52 15.25 -7.64
CA GLN A 879 -15.48 14.89 -9.06
C GLN A 879 -15.66 16.13 -9.94
N ALA A 880 -14.75 16.33 -10.87
CA ALA A 880 -14.75 17.48 -11.77
C ALA A 880 -15.65 17.27 -13.01
N GLY A 881 -16.11 18.38 -13.59
CA GLY A 881 -16.78 18.42 -14.90
C GLY A 881 -15.79 18.58 -16.07
N PRO A 882 -16.26 18.94 -17.27
CA PRO A 882 -15.43 19.15 -18.46
C PRO A 882 -14.36 20.23 -18.23
N GLY A 883 -13.12 19.95 -18.64
CA GLY A 883 -11.99 20.88 -18.53
C GLY A 883 -11.49 21.19 -17.11
N GLN A 884 -12.27 20.90 -16.06
CA GLN A 884 -11.84 21.08 -14.68
C GLN A 884 -10.90 19.93 -14.27
N ALA A 885 -9.64 20.26 -14.00
CA ALA A 885 -8.66 19.31 -13.47
C ALA A 885 -8.54 19.45 -11.95
N LYS A 886 -8.41 18.31 -11.25
CA LYS A 886 -8.07 18.27 -9.82
C LYS A 886 -6.55 18.11 -9.69
N PRO A 887 -5.83 18.99 -8.96
CA PRO A 887 -4.44 18.75 -8.58
C PRO A 887 -4.33 17.48 -7.72
N SER A 888 -3.36 16.65 -8.04
CA SER A 888 -3.02 15.41 -7.33
C SER A 888 -1.65 15.57 -6.67
N MET A 889 -1.51 15.14 -5.42
CA MET A 889 -0.27 15.19 -4.64
C MET A 889 0.37 13.80 -4.51
N ASP A 890 -0.09 12.87 -5.33
CA ASP A 890 0.05 11.42 -5.15
C ASP A 890 1.27 10.88 -5.92
N LYS A 891 2.36 11.67 -5.99
CA LYS A 891 3.55 11.42 -6.82
C LYS A 891 4.86 11.76 -6.11
N LYS A 892 5.36 10.85 -5.28
CA LYS A 892 6.77 10.91 -4.86
C LYS A 892 7.68 10.38 -5.95
N LEU A 893 8.78 11.08 -6.15
CA LEU A 893 9.94 10.66 -6.94
C LEU A 893 11.11 10.54 -5.97
N VAL A 894 11.86 9.45 -6.06
CA VAL A 894 13.09 9.28 -5.28
C VAL A 894 14.30 9.57 -6.16
N TRP A 895 15.26 10.23 -5.54
CA TRP A 895 16.39 10.86 -6.20
C TRP A 895 17.68 10.15 -5.83
N ILE A 896 18.69 10.25 -6.69
CA ILE A 896 19.98 9.61 -6.50
C ILE A 896 21.02 10.63 -6.03
N ASN A 897 21.74 10.32 -4.96
CA ASN A 897 22.92 11.06 -4.51
C ASN A 897 24.09 10.79 -5.48
N THR A 898 24.67 11.85 -6.04
CA THR A 898 25.65 11.76 -7.14
C THR A 898 26.99 11.15 -6.72
N HIS A 899 27.30 11.07 -5.42
CA HIS A 899 28.52 10.46 -4.91
C HIS A 899 28.36 8.97 -4.55
N SER A 900 27.18 8.52 -4.15
CA SER A 900 26.94 7.13 -3.75
C SER A 900 26.22 6.29 -4.81
N GLY A 901 25.60 6.91 -5.83
CA GLY A 901 24.78 6.20 -6.82
C GLY A 901 23.46 5.67 -6.23
N LYS A 902 23.19 6.05 -4.98
CA LYS A 902 22.12 5.51 -4.15
C LYS A 902 21.06 6.54 -3.81
N PRO A 903 19.90 6.11 -3.31
CA PRO A 903 18.77 7.00 -3.07
C PRO A 903 19.03 8.20 -2.15
N ARG A 904 17.97 8.98 -2.03
CA ARG A 904 17.69 9.88 -0.95
C ARG A 904 16.39 9.41 -0.29
N SER A 905 16.44 9.07 0.99
CA SER A 905 15.32 9.24 1.93
C SER A 905 15.83 9.85 3.23
N VAL A 906 16.74 10.82 3.10
CA VAL A 906 17.75 11.22 4.09
C VAL A 906 18.12 12.70 3.92
N ALA A 907 18.20 13.44 5.02
CA ALA A 907 18.67 14.82 5.03
C ALA A 907 20.19 14.91 4.78
N VAL A 908 20.59 15.76 3.83
CA VAL A 908 21.96 15.87 3.31
C VAL A 908 22.98 16.34 4.36
N ALA A 909 24.11 15.63 4.47
CA ALA A 909 25.28 16.11 5.22
C ALA A 909 25.92 17.31 4.51
N ALA A 910 26.46 18.28 5.27
CA ALA A 910 26.97 19.53 4.70
C ALA A 910 27.96 19.31 3.54
N GLY A 911 27.59 19.81 2.35
CA GLY A 911 28.44 19.85 1.17
C GLY A 911 28.23 18.75 0.11
N GLN A 912 27.01 18.23 -0.06
CA GLN A 912 26.70 17.27 -1.13
C GLN A 912 25.80 17.87 -2.22
N THR A 913 26.02 17.42 -3.46
CA THR A 913 25.20 17.73 -4.64
C THR A 913 24.15 16.63 -4.87
N SER A 914 22.92 16.99 -5.20
CA SER A 914 21.81 16.08 -5.54
C SER A 914 21.06 16.55 -6.78
N VAL A 915 20.37 15.65 -7.47
CA VAL A 915 19.44 16.00 -8.56
C VAL A 915 18.05 16.29 -7.98
N ILE A 916 17.37 17.32 -8.50
CA ILE A 916 16.02 17.75 -8.08
C ILE A 916 14.96 17.45 -9.13
N SER A 917 15.27 17.63 -10.41
CA SER A 917 14.38 17.30 -11.52
C SER A 917 15.22 16.62 -12.60
N LYS A 918 14.74 15.48 -13.09
CA LYS A 918 15.44 14.65 -14.07
C LYS A 918 14.44 13.97 -15.01
N VAL A 919 13.90 14.76 -15.92
CA VAL A 919 12.78 14.41 -16.80
C VAL A 919 13.07 14.88 -18.23
N PRO A 920 12.45 14.27 -19.27
CA PRO A 920 12.64 14.72 -20.64
C PRO A 920 12.24 16.19 -20.83
N GLY A 921 13.05 16.94 -21.58
CA GLY A 921 12.77 18.34 -21.93
C GLY A 921 13.48 19.36 -21.02
N ASP A 922 13.94 20.46 -21.63
CA ASP A 922 14.79 21.47 -21.00
C ASP A 922 14.12 22.18 -19.81
N GLN A 923 14.63 21.93 -18.60
CA GLN A 923 14.26 22.61 -17.38
C GLN A 923 14.98 23.97 -17.26
N SER A 924 14.37 24.98 -16.62
CA SER A 924 14.98 26.31 -16.49
C SER A 924 14.49 27.11 -15.27
N HIS A 925 15.14 28.25 -14.98
CA HIS A 925 14.75 29.17 -13.92
C HIS A 925 14.57 28.54 -12.52
N PRO A 926 15.49 27.68 -12.03
CA PRO A 926 15.37 27.10 -10.71
C PRO A 926 15.53 28.15 -9.62
N VAL A 927 14.71 28.04 -8.57
CA VAL A 927 14.72 28.91 -7.39
C VAL A 927 14.54 28.06 -6.14
N VAL A 928 15.13 28.48 -5.02
CA VAL A 928 15.05 27.76 -3.74
C VAL A 928 14.58 28.71 -2.63
N GLY A 929 13.81 28.20 -1.68
CA GLY A 929 13.22 29.00 -0.61
C GLY A 929 12.53 28.14 0.44
N GLY A 930 11.55 28.71 1.14
CA GLY A 930 10.96 28.12 2.33
C GLY A 930 11.54 28.65 3.65
N ASN A 931 11.12 28.04 4.76
CA ASN A 931 11.62 28.26 6.12
C ASN A 931 11.19 27.10 7.04
N ASP A 932 11.63 27.10 8.30
CA ASP A 932 11.32 26.03 9.28
C ASP A 932 9.82 25.82 9.58
N GLN A 933 8.94 26.77 9.22
CA GLN A 933 7.50 26.68 9.50
C GLN A 933 6.73 25.96 8.40
N VAL A 934 7.12 26.16 7.14
CA VAL A 934 6.46 25.55 5.97
C VAL A 934 7.28 24.43 5.32
N GLY A 935 8.56 24.29 5.68
CA GLY A 935 9.53 23.45 4.99
C GLY A 935 10.31 24.21 3.93
N TYR A 936 11.27 23.53 3.31
CA TYR A 936 12.12 24.08 2.24
C TYR A 936 11.72 23.51 0.89
N TYR A 937 11.76 24.37 -0.15
CA TYR A 937 11.25 24.05 -1.47
C TYR A 937 12.18 24.54 -2.58
N VAL A 938 12.20 23.81 -3.68
CA VAL A 938 12.77 24.24 -4.96
C VAL A 938 11.61 24.42 -5.94
N ALA A 939 11.57 25.48 -6.73
CA ALA A 939 10.63 25.64 -7.84
C ALA A 939 11.39 25.90 -9.14
N TRP A 940 10.84 25.51 -10.28
CA TRP A 940 11.45 25.71 -11.60
C TRP A 940 10.38 25.78 -12.69
N MET A 941 10.79 26.20 -13.88
CA MET A 941 9.97 26.12 -15.09
C MET A 941 10.29 24.82 -15.83
N ASP A 942 9.26 24.01 -16.04
CA ASP A 942 9.33 22.65 -16.58
C ASP A 942 8.72 22.59 -17.98
N ASN A 943 9.35 21.86 -18.89
CA ASN A 943 8.89 21.73 -20.28
C ASN A 943 8.59 20.28 -20.69
N ARG A 944 8.39 19.35 -19.74
CA ARG A 944 8.16 17.91 -20.02
C ARG A 944 6.93 17.62 -20.88
N THR A 945 5.97 18.54 -20.92
CA THR A 945 4.72 18.47 -21.68
C THR A 945 4.82 19.10 -23.07
N GLY A 946 5.88 19.87 -23.33
CA GLY A 946 6.04 20.71 -24.51
C GLY A 946 5.50 22.14 -24.36
N ASP A 947 4.78 22.41 -23.27
CA ASP A 947 4.35 23.74 -22.81
C ASP A 947 5.08 24.07 -21.49
N PRO A 948 5.34 25.36 -21.16
CA PRO A 948 5.98 25.72 -19.90
C PRO A 948 5.00 25.61 -18.73
N ASP A 949 5.37 24.77 -17.77
CA ASP A 949 4.71 24.58 -16.49
C ASP A 949 5.59 25.13 -15.34
N VAL A 950 5.00 25.40 -14.17
CA VAL A 950 5.76 25.66 -12.93
C VAL A 950 5.63 24.45 -12.02
N TYR A 951 6.76 23.85 -11.68
CA TYR A 951 6.84 22.75 -10.73
C TYR A 951 7.51 23.19 -9.42
N VAL A 952 7.16 22.52 -8.34
CA VAL A 952 7.67 22.73 -6.98
C VAL A 952 8.02 21.38 -6.37
N TYR A 953 9.21 21.27 -5.78
CA TYR A 953 9.67 20.12 -5.03
C TYR A 953 9.83 20.47 -3.55
N SER A 954 9.21 19.67 -2.67
CA SER A 954 9.40 19.76 -1.22
C SER A 954 10.63 18.97 -0.79
N LEU A 955 11.66 19.66 -0.28
CA LEU A 955 12.89 19.03 0.22
C LEU A 955 12.67 18.17 1.47
N ALA A 956 11.56 18.39 2.18
CA ALA A 956 11.19 17.69 3.43
C ALA A 956 10.23 16.51 3.20
N GLN A 957 9.32 16.61 2.23
CA GLN A 957 8.38 15.52 1.90
C GLN A 957 8.88 14.63 0.76
N GLU A 958 9.91 15.06 0.05
CA GLU A 958 10.48 14.42 -1.15
C GLU A 958 9.42 14.21 -2.24
N LEU A 959 8.66 15.28 -2.47
CA LEU A 959 7.45 15.31 -3.27
C LEU A 959 7.53 16.41 -4.33
N GLU A 960 7.33 16.03 -5.59
CA GLU A 960 7.30 16.94 -6.75
C GLU A 960 5.84 17.21 -7.14
N LEU A 961 5.49 18.49 -7.33
CA LEU A 961 4.13 18.98 -7.54
C LEU A 961 4.07 19.97 -8.71
N PRO A 962 3.16 19.80 -9.69
CA PRO A 962 2.83 20.86 -10.63
C PRO A 962 2.04 21.96 -9.90
N LEU A 963 2.61 23.16 -9.81
CA LEU A 963 1.97 24.33 -9.19
C LEU A 963 1.11 25.11 -10.20
N ALA A 964 1.55 25.19 -11.45
CA ALA A 964 0.81 25.84 -12.53
C ALA A 964 1.20 25.25 -13.90
N ALA A 965 0.32 25.42 -14.89
CA ALA A 965 0.54 25.03 -16.27
C ALA A 965 0.12 26.15 -17.22
N SER A 966 0.80 26.34 -18.35
CA SER A 966 0.48 27.43 -19.29
C SER A 966 0.90 27.13 -20.73
N PRO A 967 -0.04 27.10 -21.71
CA PRO A 967 0.28 26.91 -23.13
C PRO A 967 0.79 28.21 -23.82
N TYR A 968 1.52 29.03 -23.07
CA TYR A 968 1.96 30.38 -23.46
C TYR A 968 3.45 30.58 -23.14
N GLU A 969 3.97 31.81 -23.24
CA GLU A 969 5.38 32.14 -22.95
C GLU A 969 5.77 31.90 -21.47
N ASP A 970 7.08 31.90 -21.20
CA ASP A 970 7.73 31.64 -19.90
C ASP A 970 6.98 32.17 -18.65
N MET A 971 6.92 31.33 -17.61
CA MET A 971 6.19 31.60 -16.35
C MET A 971 7.03 32.20 -15.21
N TYR A 972 8.37 32.23 -15.34
CA TYR A 972 9.32 32.88 -14.42
C TYR A 972 9.00 32.76 -12.89
N PRO A 973 9.13 31.58 -12.25
CA PRO A 973 8.87 31.43 -10.82
C PRO A 973 9.91 32.10 -9.92
N ASP A 974 9.50 32.53 -8.72
CA ASP A 974 10.39 32.92 -7.61
C ASP A 974 9.76 32.53 -6.25
N ILE A 975 10.57 32.31 -5.21
CA ILE A 975 10.10 31.86 -3.89
C ILE A 975 10.82 32.59 -2.75
N ARG A 976 10.06 33.05 -1.74
CA ARG A 976 10.61 33.62 -0.50
C ARG A 976 9.70 33.32 0.69
N GLY A 977 10.28 32.80 1.77
CA GLY A 977 9.53 32.38 2.95
C GLY A 977 8.44 31.36 2.58
N ASN A 978 7.20 31.66 2.94
CA ASN A 978 6.00 30.87 2.63
C ASN A 978 5.33 31.22 1.29
N ILE A 979 5.85 32.19 0.52
CA ILE A 979 5.23 32.64 -0.73
C ILE A 979 6.01 32.13 -1.95
N ILE A 980 5.31 31.43 -2.85
CA ILE A 980 5.78 31.17 -4.22
C ILE A 980 5.03 32.13 -5.15
N ALA A 981 5.73 32.78 -6.07
CA ALA A 981 5.14 33.65 -7.09
C ALA A 981 5.50 33.17 -8.49
N TRP A 982 4.60 33.38 -9.45
CA TRP A 982 4.83 33.10 -10.87
C TRP A 982 3.97 33.97 -11.78
N VAL A 983 4.36 34.08 -13.04
CA VAL A 983 3.59 34.73 -14.09
C VAL A 983 2.64 33.72 -14.71
N ALA A 984 1.38 34.12 -14.91
CA ALA A 984 0.37 33.31 -15.59
C ALA A 984 -0.47 34.17 -16.54
N ARG A 985 -1.05 33.57 -17.57
CA ARG A 985 -2.00 34.25 -18.46
C ARG A 985 -3.42 33.87 -18.05
N ASN A 986 -4.25 34.86 -17.77
CA ASN A 986 -5.62 34.64 -17.31
C ASN A 986 -6.60 34.87 -18.48
N PRO A 987 -7.42 33.87 -18.87
CA PRO A 987 -8.35 34.01 -19.99
C PRO A 987 -9.47 35.02 -19.72
N ASP A 988 -9.95 35.12 -18.48
CA ASP A 988 -11.04 36.02 -18.09
C ASP A 988 -10.96 36.39 -16.61
N ASN A 989 -11.37 37.61 -16.25
CA ASN A 989 -11.37 38.06 -14.85
C ASN A 989 -12.71 38.64 -14.39
N GLN A 990 -12.81 38.87 -13.08
CA GLN A 990 -13.94 39.54 -12.42
C GLN A 990 -14.30 40.95 -12.98
N TYR A 991 -13.53 41.47 -13.93
CA TYR A 991 -13.72 42.76 -14.60
C TYR A 991 -13.93 42.64 -16.13
N GLN A 992 -14.10 41.43 -16.67
CA GLN A 992 -14.30 41.15 -18.11
C GLN A 992 -13.16 41.68 -19.00
N ILE A 993 -11.92 41.55 -18.53
CA ILE A 993 -10.72 41.79 -19.34
C ILE A 993 -10.24 40.43 -19.84
N GLU A 994 -10.50 40.15 -21.12
CA GLU A 994 -10.02 38.96 -21.81
C GLU A 994 -8.48 39.02 -22.05
N ASP A 995 -7.84 37.86 -21.98
CA ASP A 995 -6.49 37.57 -22.53
C ASP A 995 -5.35 38.51 -22.05
N TYR A 996 -5.05 38.50 -20.74
CA TYR A 996 -3.98 39.31 -20.16
C TYR A 996 -3.02 38.53 -19.23
N TRP A 997 -1.86 39.10 -18.96
CA TRP A 997 -0.85 38.52 -18.07
C TRP A 997 -1.03 38.99 -16.62
N CYS A 998 -0.89 38.07 -15.67
CA CYS A 998 -1.02 38.31 -14.24
C CYS A 998 0.18 37.72 -13.48
N ILE A 999 0.40 38.17 -12.26
CA ILE A 999 1.35 37.56 -11.32
C ILE A 999 0.52 36.94 -10.20
N ARG A 1000 0.65 35.63 -10.05
CA ARG A 1000 0.00 34.84 -9.00
C ARG A 1000 0.98 34.55 -7.89
N THR A 1001 0.42 34.37 -6.71
CA THR A 1001 1.13 33.99 -5.49
C THR A 1001 0.40 32.85 -4.81
N PHE A 1002 1.13 31.86 -4.31
CA PHE A 1002 0.62 30.79 -3.45
C PHE A 1002 1.29 30.91 -2.09
N ASP A 1003 0.47 31.04 -1.04
CA ASP A 1003 0.93 31.01 0.35
C ASP A 1003 0.82 29.57 0.89
N ILE A 1004 1.98 28.94 1.05
CA ILE A 1004 2.15 27.55 1.50
C ILE A 1004 1.61 27.36 2.92
N SER A 1005 1.62 28.40 3.76
CA SER A 1005 1.25 28.30 5.18
C SER A 1005 -0.26 28.22 5.43
N ILE A 1006 -1.07 28.68 4.47
CA ILE A 1006 -2.53 28.79 4.57
C ILE A 1006 -3.26 28.24 3.34
N ASP A 1007 -2.55 27.55 2.44
CA ASP A 1007 -3.06 26.94 1.20
C ASP A 1007 -3.90 27.92 0.34
N ASN A 1008 -3.37 29.15 0.16
CA ASN A 1008 -4.10 30.26 -0.46
C ASN A 1008 -3.42 30.76 -1.75
N SER A 1009 -4.12 30.60 -2.88
CA SER A 1009 -3.72 31.17 -4.18
C SER A 1009 -4.37 32.54 -4.39
N THR A 1010 -3.56 33.56 -4.67
CA THR A 1010 -4.00 34.93 -4.90
C THR A 1010 -3.44 35.46 -6.22
N GLU A 1011 -4.29 36.06 -7.06
CA GLU A 1011 -3.83 36.87 -8.20
C GLU A 1011 -3.37 38.24 -7.66
N LEU A 1012 -2.05 38.38 -7.42
CA LEU A 1012 -1.51 39.56 -6.77
C LEU A 1012 -1.47 40.75 -7.74
N VAL A 1013 -1.00 40.58 -8.98
CA VAL A 1013 -0.96 41.66 -10.00
C VAL A 1013 -1.76 41.25 -11.23
N TYR A 1014 -2.57 42.16 -11.77
CA TYR A 1014 -3.42 41.93 -12.94
C TYR A 1014 -3.21 43.00 -14.03
N GLY A 1015 -3.62 42.69 -15.27
CA GLY A 1015 -3.58 43.61 -16.40
C GLY A 1015 -2.18 43.93 -16.95
N LEU A 1016 -1.24 42.98 -16.91
CA LEU A 1016 0.04 43.08 -17.61
C LEU A 1016 -0.15 42.71 -19.09
N GLU A 1017 0.60 43.39 -19.97
CA GLU A 1017 0.48 43.25 -21.43
C GLU A 1017 1.39 42.15 -22.01
N ASN A 1018 2.40 41.69 -21.26
CA ASN A 1018 3.45 40.75 -21.71
C ASN A 1018 3.88 39.90 -20.48
N SER A 1019 4.46 38.71 -20.68
CA SER A 1019 5.21 38.03 -19.61
C SER A 1019 6.41 38.88 -19.18
N THR A 1020 6.86 38.71 -17.94
CA THR A 1020 7.89 39.55 -17.30
C THR A 1020 8.59 38.82 -16.15
N PRO A 1021 9.93 38.86 -16.04
CA PRO A 1021 10.60 38.38 -14.85
C PRO A 1021 10.11 39.09 -13.58
N ILE A 1022 10.00 38.32 -12.51
CA ILE A 1022 9.60 38.78 -11.17
C ILE A 1022 10.72 38.52 -10.14
N SER A 1023 10.59 39.08 -8.95
CA SER A 1023 11.43 38.72 -7.80
C SER A 1023 10.74 39.05 -6.47
N LEU A 1024 10.89 38.18 -5.46
CA LEU A 1024 10.35 38.33 -4.12
C LEU A 1024 11.43 38.76 -3.09
N SER A 1025 11.07 39.69 -2.21
CA SER A 1025 11.67 39.82 -0.87
C SER A 1025 10.65 39.44 0.20
N ASP A 1026 11.04 39.51 1.48
CA ASP A 1026 10.17 39.10 2.60
C ASP A 1026 8.82 39.86 2.67
N ASP A 1027 8.82 41.12 2.20
CA ASP A 1027 7.66 42.03 2.28
C ASP A 1027 7.10 42.46 0.91
N TYR A 1028 7.82 42.21 -0.20
CA TYR A 1028 7.53 42.84 -1.50
C TYR A 1028 7.71 41.91 -2.71
N LEU A 1029 6.83 42.09 -3.71
CA LEU A 1029 6.98 41.61 -5.07
C LEU A 1029 7.53 42.72 -5.98
N ALA A 1030 8.64 42.46 -6.65
CA ALA A 1030 9.18 43.28 -7.73
C ALA A 1030 8.85 42.69 -9.11
N TYR A 1031 8.47 43.53 -10.07
CA TYR A 1031 8.09 43.13 -11.42
C TYR A 1031 8.29 44.27 -12.43
N LEU A 1032 8.27 43.96 -13.73
CA LEU A 1032 8.34 44.97 -14.79
C LEU A 1032 6.97 45.15 -15.46
N ARG A 1033 6.67 46.36 -15.92
CA ARG A 1033 5.57 46.63 -16.84
C ARG A 1033 6.09 47.37 -18.06
N LYS A 1034 5.69 46.90 -19.24
CA LYS A 1034 5.97 47.58 -20.50
C LYS A 1034 5.05 48.80 -20.63
N THR A 1035 5.59 49.92 -21.07
CA THR A 1035 4.85 51.16 -21.29
C THR A 1035 5.34 51.86 -22.56
N TYR A 1036 4.71 52.97 -22.95
CA TYR A 1036 5.20 53.83 -24.03
C TYR A 1036 6.67 54.29 -23.84
N PHE A 1037 7.16 54.36 -22.59
CA PHE A 1037 8.52 54.77 -22.26
C PHE A 1037 9.52 53.60 -22.16
N GLY A 1038 9.11 52.39 -22.58
CA GLY A 1038 9.87 51.15 -22.45
C GLY A 1038 9.48 50.36 -21.19
N TRP A 1039 10.37 49.47 -20.76
CA TRP A 1039 10.22 48.72 -19.51
C TRP A 1039 10.40 49.62 -18.29
N MET A 1040 9.46 49.50 -17.36
CA MET A 1040 9.37 50.27 -16.13
C MET A 1040 9.30 49.30 -14.94
N VAL A 1041 10.02 49.61 -13.87
CA VAL A 1041 10.14 48.77 -12.67
C VAL A 1041 9.04 49.13 -11.68
N TYR A 1042 8.36 48.12 -11.15
CA TYR A 1042 7.31 48.25 -10.14
C TYR A 1042 7.65 47.39 -8.92
N SER A 1043 7.12 47.82 -7.77
CA SER A 1043 7.20 47.14 -6.48
C SER A 1043 5.82 47.16 -5.84
N ARG A 1044 5.37 46.03 -5.30
CA ARG A 1044 4.10 45.91 -4.59
C ARG A 1044 4.30 45.18 -3.25
N PRO A 1045 3.82 45.73 -2.12
CA PRO A 1045 3.79 44.98 -0.85
C PRO A 1045 2.98 43.69 -0.99
N LEU A 1046 3.45 42.59 -0.40
CA LEU A 1046 2.75 41.30 -0.45
C LEU A 1046 1.44 41.32 0.35
N TYR A 1047 1.47 41.95 1.53
CA TYR A 1047 0.38 41.90 2.51
C TYR A 1047 -0.49 43.17 2.58
N GLU A 1048 -0.20 44.19 1.76
CA GLU A 1048 -0.95 45.45 1.72
C GLU A 1048 -1.51 45.77 0.32
N LYS A 1049 -2.38 46.78 0.26
CA LYS A 1049 -2.96 47.24 -1.01
C LYS A 1049 -1.89 47.91 -1.86
N GLU A 1050 -1.92 47.64 -3.17
CA GLU A 1050 -0.98 48.20 -4.14
C GLU A 1050 -0.87 49.73 -4.06
N THR A 1051 0.37 50.20 -3.94
CA THR A 1051 0.75 51.62 -3.99
C THR A 1051 1.71 51.84 -5.16
N ALA A 1052 1.15 51.95 -6.37
CA ALA A 1052 1.94 52.24 -7.56
C ALA A 1052 2.68 53.60 -7.42
N PRO A 1053 3.98 53.68 -7.71
CA PRO A 1053 4.71 54.94 -7.67
C PRO A 1053 4.19 55.91 -8.74
N GLU A 1054 4.06 57.20 -8.43
CA GLU A 1054 3.61 58.24 -9.39
C GLU A 1054 4.54 58.37 -10.62
N SER A 1055 5.78 57.91 -10.50
CA SER A 1055 6.77 57.84 -11.58
C SER A 1055 7.70 56.66 -11.33
N PRO A 1056 7.36 55.45 -11.83
CA PRO A 1056 8.26 54.30 -11.75
C PRO A 1056 9.56 54.60 -12.52
N PRO A 1057 10.69 54.01 -12.13
CA PRO A 1057 11.92 54.12 -12.90
C PRO A 1057 11.91 53.16 -14.09
N SER A 1058 12.79 53.41 -15.06
CA SER A 1058 12.93 52.58 -16.25
C SER A 1058 14.12 51.65 -16.10
N GLY A 1059 13.94 50.37 -16.42
CA GLY A 1059 14.94 49.33 -16.28
C GLY A 1059 14.41 47.94 -16.57
N ILE A 1060 15.30 46.95 -16.55
CA ILE A 1060 15.03 45.51 -16.73
C ILE A 1060 15.81 44.70 -15.68
N ASN A 1061 15.65 43.38 -15.69
CA ASN A 1061 16.33 42.40 -14.81
C ASN A 1061 16.27 42.82 -13.34
N VAL A 1062 15.05 42.96 -12.80
CA VAL A 1062 14.84 43.36 -11.41
C VAL A 1062 15.04 42.19 -10.45
N ARG A 1063 15.72 42.46 -9.33
CA ARG A 1063 15.83 41.58 -8.17
C ARG A 1063 15.51 42.34 -6.88
N ALA A 1064 14.88 41.66 -5.93
CA ALA A 1064 14.48 42.21 -4.63
C ALA A 1064 15.25 41.52 -3.48
N GLY A 1065 15.58 42.30 -2.45
CA GLY A 1065 16.20 41.82 -1.22
C GLY A 1065 16.01 42.83 -0.10
N GLY A 1066 15.34 42.41 0.98
CA GLY A 1066 14.86 43.31 2.04
C GLY A 1066 14.09 44.52 1.48
N ASP A 1067 14.46 45.70 1.97
CA ASP A 1067 13.93 47.03 1.58
C ASP A 1067 14.34 47.50 0.16
N TYR A 1068 15.11 46.72 -0.60
CA TYR A 1068 15.78 47.21 -1.81
C TYR A 1068 15.42 46.41 -3.08
N LEU A 1069 15.25 47.14 -4.18
CA LEU A 1069 15.27 46.62 -5.54
C LEU A 1069 16.58 47.02 -6.22
N VAL A 1070 17.14 46.10 -7.00
CA VAL A 1070 18.21 46.38 -7.96
C VAL A 1070 17.73 46.06 -9.37
N PHE A 1071 18.14 46.87 -10.34
CA PHE A 1071 17.79 46.72 -11.75
C PHE A 1071 18.82 47.42 -12.65
N GLN A 1072 18.83 47.11 -13.94
CA GLN A 1072 19.76 47.72 -14.90
C GLN A 1072 19.04 48.62 -15.93
N ASN A 1073 19.69 49.68 -16.40
CA ASN A 1073 19.26 50.41 -17.59
C ASN A 1073 20.44 50.97 -18.38
N ASN A 1074 20.22 51.28 -19.67
CA ASN A 1074 21.25 51.76 -20.59
C ASN A 1074 21.08 53.22 -21.02
N LYS A 1075 20.51 54.08 -20.18
CA LYS A 1075 20.22 55.48 -20.55
C LYS A 1075 21.46 56.37 -20.63
N ALA A 1076 22.57 56.00 -20.00
CA ALA A 1076 23.85 56.71 -20.09
C ALA A 1076 24.56 56.44 -21.43
N GLY A 1077 24.66 55.16 -21.80
CA GLY A 1077 25.24 54.67 -23.05
C GLY A 1077 25.77 53.24 -22.89
N SER A 1078 26.40 52.98 -21.75
CA SER A 1078 26.60 51.68 -21.12
C SER A 1078 25.33 51.22 -20.38
N TRP A 1079 25.25 49.94 -20.05
CA TRP A 1079 24.37 49.41 -19.00
C TRP A 1079 24.95 49.72 -17.61
N ASP A 1080 24.19 50.41 -16.75
CA ASP A 1080 24.56 50.63 -15.34
C ASP A 1080 23.55 49.97 -14.38
N ILE A 1081 23.99 49.61 -13.17
CA ILE A 1081 23.14 49.07 -12.09
C ILE A 1081 22.60 50.19 -11.20
N PHE A 1082 21.30 50.15 -10.94
CA PHE A 1082 20.57 51.09 -10.09
C PHE A 1082 19.98 50.40 -8.86
N LEU A 1083 20.10 51.06 -7.71
CA LEU A 1083 19.47 50.71 -6.45
C LEU A 1083 18.25 51.60 -6.21
N TRP A 1084 17.16 51.01 -5.75
CA TRP A 1084 15.94 51.73 -5.36
C TRP A 1084 15.39 51.20 -4.03
N LYS A 1085 15.22 52.09 -3.05
CA LYS A 1085 14.68 51.75 -1.73
C LYS A 1085 13.15 51.86 -1.74
N GLN A 1086 12.50 50.82 -1.25
CA GLN A 1086 11.04 50.71 -1.19
C GLN A 1086 10.44 51.63 -0.11
N GLY A 1087 9.15 51.97 -0.25
CA GLY A 1087 8.36 52.72 0.74
C GLY A 1087 8.73 54.20 0.99
N MET A 1088 9.87 54.72 0.49
CA MET A 1088 10.35 56.06 0.85
C MET A 1088 10.24 57.13 -0.23
N GLY A 1089 9.67 56.83 -1.41
CA GLY A 1089 9.53 57.81 -2.51
C GLY A 1089 10.86 58.32 -3.07
N THR A 1090 11.97 57.64 -2.76
CA THR A 1090 13.32 57.99 -3.21
C THR A 1090 13.50 57.71 -4.69
N GLN A 1091 14.19 58.60 -5.40
CA GLN A 1091 14.65 58.33 -6.76
C GLN A 1091 15.72 57.21 -6.74
N PRO A 1092 15.79 56.34 -7.76
CA PRO A 1092 16.87 55.36 -7.85
C PRO A 1092 18.23 56.04 -8.01
N VAL A 1093 19.26 55.38 -7.53
CA VAL A 1093 20.65 55.85 -7.58
C VAL A 1093 21.49 54.78 -8.27
N SER A 1094 22.34 55.17 -9.24
CA SER A 1094 23.31 54.21 -9.79
C SER A 1094 24.35 53.90 -8.73
N ILE A 1095 24.67 52.62 -8.56
CA ILE A 1095 25.60 52.13 -7.53
C ILE A 1095 27.05 52.40 -7.97
N VAL A 1096 27.31 52.10 -9.24
CA VAL A 1096 28.53 52.42 -9.97
C VAL A 1096 28.10 52.95 -11.34
N ALA A 1097 28.96 53.76 -11.96
CA ALA A 1097 28.81 54.23 -13.33
C ALA A 1097 30.17 54.18 -14.02
N ASP A 1098 30.34 53.25 -14.96
CA ASP A 1098 31.56 53.05 -15.72
C ASP A 1098 31.23 53.04 -17.24
N PRO A 1099 32.16 53.40 -18.15
CA PRO A 1099 31.91 53.31 -19.59
C PRO A 1099 31.71 51.90 -20.16
N ALA A 1100 32.07 50.85 -19.42
CA ALA A 1100 31.73 49.46 -19.75
C ALA A 1100 30.32 49.08 -19.28
N ASP A 1101 29.86 47.87 -19.63
CA ASP A 1101 28.54 47.38 -19.21
C ASP A 1101 28.56 46.68 -17.85
N GLN A 1102 27.54 46.93 -17.03
CA GLN A 1102 27.19 46.22 -15.80
C GLN A 1102 25.76 45.69 -15.89
N ILE A 1103 25.56 44.39 -15.70
CA ILE A 1103 24.25 43.72 -15.85
C ILE A 1103 24.03 42.62 -14.79
N ASN A 1104 22.83 42.04 -14.78
CA ASN A 1104 22.42 40.89 -13.97
C ASN A 1104 22.73 41.06 -12.48
N ALA A 1105 22.20 42.12 -11.88
CA ALA A 1105 22.37 42.38 -10.47
C ALA A 1105 21.41 41.56 -9.58
N SER A 1106 21.91 41.09 -8.43
CA SER A 1106 21.11 40.51 -7.34
C SER A 1106 21.43 41.18 -6.00
N THR A 1107 20.57 41.00 -4.99
CA THR A 1107 20.77 41.57 -3.65
C THR A 1107 20.06 40.74 -2.57
N ASP A 1108 20.67 40.67 -1.39
CA ASP A 1108 20.07 40.13 -0.15
C ASP A 1108 19.53 41.25 0.76
N GLY A 1109 19.61 42.51 0.32
CA GLY A 1109 19.26 43.70 1.10
C GLY A 1109 20.41 44.29 1.93
N ARG A 1110 21.57 43.62 1.96
CA ARG A 1110 22.82 44.09 2.59
C ARG A 1110 23.95 44.27 1.56
N THR A 1111 24.06 43.35 0.61
CA THR A 1111 25.08 43.33 -0.43
C THR A 1111 24.38 43.28 -1.79
N VAL A 1112 24.81 44.14 -2.72
CA VAL A 1112 24.43 44.03 -4.13
C VAL A 1112 25.57 43.37 -4.89
N VAL A 1113 25.27 42.42 -5.76
CA VAL A 1113 26.24 41.75 -6.65
C VAL A 1113 25.83 41.95 -8.11
N TRP A 1114 26.78 42.02 -9.03
CA TRP A 1114 26.54 42.13 -10.47
C TRP A 1114 27.74 41.60 -11.27
N GLN A 1115 27.54 41.36 -12.57
CA GLN A 1115 28.64 41.09 -13.51
C GLN A 1115 29.03 42.37 -14.26
N ASP A 1116 30.33 42.57 -14.45
CA ASP A 1116 30.94 43.83 -14.87
C ASP A 1116 32.00 43.59 -15.95
N ASN A 1117 31.95 44.34 -17.04
CA ASN A 1117 32.88 44.17 -18.18
C ASN A 1117 33.99 45.25 -18.23
N ARG A 1118 34.23 46.00 -17.15
CA ARG A 1118 35.25 47.09 -17.15
C ARG A 1118 36.68 46.62 -17.40
N ASN A 1119 36.98 45.35 -17.18
CA ASN A 1119 38.31 44.75 -17.40
C ASN A 1119 38.48 44.12 -18.80
N GLY A 1120 37.39 43.98 -19.58
CA GLY A 1120 37.39 43.38 -20.93
C GLY A 1120 36.99 41.90 -20.99
N ASN A 1121 36.69 41.32 -19.82
CA ASN A 1121 35.97 40.07 -19.59
C ASN A 1121 34.90 40.34 -18.52
N TRP A 1122 33.90 39.47 -18.39
CA TRP A 1122 32.93 39.59 -17.31
C TRP A 1122 33.51 39.11 -15.98
N ASP A 1123 33.62 40.01 -15.01
CA ASP A 1123 33.99 39.72 -13.61
C ASP A 1123 32.78 39.95 -12.69
N ILE A 1124 32.70 39.24 -11.56
CA ILE A 1124 31.71 39.51 -10.52
C ILE A 1124 32.23 40.62 -9.59
N TYR A 1125 31.39 41.63 -9.37
CA TYR A 1125 31.59 42.70 -8.40
C TYR A 1125 30.49 42.71 -7.35
N ALA A 1126 30.80 43.27 -6.17
CA ALA A 1126 29.89 43.41 -5.06
C ALA A 1126 29.99 44.81 -4.41
N TYR A 1127 28.90 45.25 -3.80
CA TYR A 1127 28.80 46.51 -3.07
C TYR A 1127 28.08 46.28 -1.74
N ASP A 1128 28.78 46.48 -0.62
CA ASP A 1128 28.18 46.39 0.72
C ASP A 1128 27.47 47.72 1.06
N LEU A 1129 26.15 47.65 1.26
CA LEU A 1129 25.26 48.79 1.46
C LEU A 1129 25.46 49.48 2.83
N ASN A 1130 26.01 48.77 3.82
CA ASN A 1130 26.25 49.30 5.16
C ASN A 1130 27.52 50.14 5.24
N THR A 1131 28.56 49.74 4.50
CA THR A 1131 29.88 50.38 4.46
C THR A 1131 30.08 51.27 3.23
N SER A 1132 29.16 51.21 2.27
CA SER A 1132 29.23 51.91 0.98
C SER A 1132 30.52 51.58 0.20
N LYS A 1133 30.93 50.31 0.24
CA LYS A 1133 32.22 49.84 -0.29
C LYS A 1133 32.02 48.86 -1.44
N GLU A 1134 32.56 49.22 -2.60
CA GLU A 1134 32.72 48.35 -3.77
C GLU A 1134 33.90 47.37 -3.59
N MET A 1135 33.73 46.15 -4.11
CA MET A 1135 34.69 45.05 -4.05
C MET A 1135 34.60 44.23 -5.35
N GLN A 1136 35.72 44.02 -6.01
CA GLN A 1136 35.84 42.99 -7.06
C GLN A 1136 35.91 41.62 -6.38
N ILE A 1137 35.11 40.66 -6.84
CA ILE A 1137 35.03 39.31 -6.28
C ILE A 1137 35.88 38.35 -7.10
N THR A 1138 35.74 38.37 -8.43
CA THR A 1138 36.53 37.52 -9.35
C THR A 1138 37.55 38.33 -10.14
N THR A 1139 38.65 37.70 -10.52
CA THR A 1139 39.76 38.31 -11.28
C THR A 1139 40.37 37.33 -12.29
N ASP A 1140 39.62 36.30 -12.70
CA ASP A 1140 40.10 35.37 -13.73
C ASP A 1140 39.97 36.03 -15.12
N SER A 1141 40.71 35.53 -16.11
CA SER A 1141 40.64 36.02 -17.49
C SER A 1141 39.45 35.46 -18.28
N ALA A 1142 38.78 34.43 -17.77
CA ALA A 1142 37.52 33.93 -18.32
C ALA A 1142 36.32 34.81 -17.92
N ASP A 1143 35.14 34.52 -18.47
CA ASP A 1143 33.90 35.17 -18.05
C ASP A 1143 33.31 34.51 -16.79
N GLN A 1144 32.82 35.33 -15.86
CA GLN A 1144 31.98 34.96 -14.73
C GLN A 1144 30.68 35.77 -14.79
N ILE A 1145 29.53 35.10 -14.78
CA ILE A 1145 28.22 35.71 -15.04
C ILE A 1145 27.14 35.18 -14.10
N ASN A 1146 25.94 35.78 -14.15
CA ASN A 1146 24.74 35.40 -13.40
C ASN A 1146 24.97 35.21 -11.88
N PRO A 1147 25.39 36.26 -11.14
CA PRO A 1147 25.59 36.16 -9.71
C PRO A 1147 24.27 36.23 -8.91
N ASP A 1148 24.21 35.46 -7.82
CA ASP A 1148 23.18 35.59 -6.77
C ASP A 1148 23.85 35.65 -5.37
N VAL A 1149 23.14 36.19 -4.38
CA VAL A 1149 23.72 36.45 -3.05
C VAL A 1149 22.72 36.20 -1.91
N GLU A 1150 23.22 35.60 -0.83
CA GLU A 1150 22.52 35.50 0.46
C GLU A 1150 23.53 35.63 1.62
N ASN A 1151 23.26 36.52 2.58
CA ASN A 1151 24.02 36.68 3.83
C ASN A 1151 25.55 36.89 3.64
N GLY A 1152 25.94 37.48 2.51
CA GLY A 1152 27.36 37.67 2.13
C GLY A 1152 28.03 36.44 1.48
N VAL A 1153 27.28 35.38 1.16
CA VAL A 1153 27.72 34.28 0.28
C VAL A 1153 27.24 34.59 -1.14
N ILE A 1154 28.18 34.67 -2.07
CA ILE A 1154 27.94 35.02 -3.48
C ILE A 1154 28.19 33.79 -4.35
N VAL A 1155 27.21 33.37 -5.14
CA VAL A 1155 27.33 32.28 -6.12
C VAL A 1155 27.30 32.85 -7.54
N TRP A 1156 28.03 32.25 -8.48
CA TRP A 1156 28.01 32.60 -9.91
C TRP A 1156 28.33 31.38 -10.79
N GLN A 1157 28.12 31.52 -12.10
CA GLN A 1157 28.62 30.55 -13.09
C GLN A 1157 29.90 31.06 -13.76
N ASP A 1158 30.89 30.18 -13.93
CA ASP A 1158 32.29 30.51 -14.22
C ASP A 1158 32.81 29.72 -15.41
N LYS A 1159 33.49 30.37 -16.36
CA LYS A 1159 33.98 29.72 -17.59
C LYS A 1159 35.46 29.31 -17.57
N ARG A 1160 36.16 29.43 -16.43
CA ARG A 1160 37.61 29.20 -16.35
C ARG A 1160 38.08 27.80 -16.78
N ASN A 1161 37.22 26.79 -16.70
CA ASN A 1161 37.52 25.40 -17.09
C ASN A 1161 37.04 25.03 -18.52
N GLY A 1162 36.33 25.94 -19.21
CA GLY A 1162 35.88 25.80 -20.61
C GLY A 1162 34.36 25.69 -20.75
N ASP A 1163 33.78 24.77 -20.00
CA ASP A 1163 32.33 24.71 -19.76
C ASP A 1163 31.93 25.74 -18.69
N TRP A 1164 30.63 25.90 -18.41
CA TRP A 1164 30.16 26.73 -17.29
C TRP A 1164 30.10 25.90 -16.00
N ASP A 1165 30.82 26.33 -14.97
CA ASP A 1165 30.88 25.68 -13.65
C ASP A 1165 30.20 26.54 -12.58
N ILE A 1166 29.76 25.97 -11.45
CA ILE A 1166 29.24 26.76 -10.31
C ILE A 1166 30.34 27.02 -9.28
N TYR A 1167 30.57 28.30 -8.98
CA TYR A 1167 31.54 28.76 -7.97
C TYR A 1167 30.87 29.66 -6.92
N VAL A 1168 31.47 29.72 -5.73
CA VAL A 1168 30.98 30.52 -4.61
C VAL A 1168 32.11 31.27 -3.88
N TYR A 1169 31.82 32.46 -3.37
CA TYR A 1169 32.67 33.26 -2.50
C TYR A 1169 31.93 33.64 -1.22
N ASP A 1170 32.47 33.20 -0.07
CA ASP A 1170 31.98 33.60 1.25
C ASP A 1170 32.73 34.84 1.73
N GLN A 1171 32.03 35.97 1.86
CA GLN A 1171 32.60 37.24 2.37
C GLN A 1171 32.98 37.19 3.85
N ASN A 1172 32.35 36.34 4.66
CA ASN A 1172 32.62 36.21 6.09
C ASN A 1172 33.92 35.42 6.34
N VAL A 1173 34.21 34.42 5.49
CA VAL A 1173 35.44 33.62 5.54
C VAL A 1173 36.54 34.18 4.63
N GLY A 1174 36.18 34.96 3.60
CA GLY A 1174 37.10 35.53 2.62
C GLY A 1174 37.66 34.49 1.65
N ARG A 1175 36.84 33.53 1.23
CA ARG A 1175 37.26 32.34 0.49
C ARG A 1175 36.36 32.03 -0.69
N GLU A 1176 37.00 31.80 -1.85
CA GLU A 1176 36.39 31.19 -3.03
C GLU A 1176 36.46 29.65 -2.97
N THR A 1177 35.40 28.97 -3.44
CA THR A 1177 35.30 27.50 -3.50
C THR A 1177 34.49 27.08 -4.75
N PRO A 1178 34.92 26.06 -5.52
CA PRO A 1178 34.07 25.43 -6.53
C PRO A 1178 32.94 24.62 -5.87
N ILE A 1179 31.71 24.73 -6.39
CA ILE A 1179 30.55 23.93 -5.97
C ILE A 1179 30.35 22.75 -6.92
N CYS A 1180 30.42 23.00 -8.23
CA CYS A 1180 30.29 21.99 -9.27
C CYS A 1180 31.21 22.33 -10.45
N THR A 1181 31.99 21.35 -10.92
CA THR A 1181 32.89 21.46 -12.08
C THR A 1181 32.85 20.15 -12.89
N ASP A 1182 31.64 19.59 -13.04
CA ASP A 1182 31.42 18.33 -13.73
C ASP A 1182 31.22 18.58 -15.24
N PRO A 1183 31.47 17.59 -16.12
CA PRO A 1183 31.36 17.80 -17.57
C PRO A 1183 29.96 18.24 -18.01
N GLY A 1184 29.88 19.29 -18.83
CA GLY A 1184 28.63 19.96 -19.21
C GLY A 1184 28.52 21.36 -18.61
N ASN A 1185 27.53 22.14 -19.05
CA ASN A 1185 27.27 23.48 -18.53
C ASN A 1185 26.33 23.44 -17.33
N GLN A 1186 26.79 24.01 -16.22
CA GLN A 1186 25.99 24.39 -15.07
C GLN A 1186 25.67 25.89 -15.13
N MET A 1187 24.39 26.25 -15.13
CA MET A 1187 23.91 27.60 -15.45
C MET A 1187 22.78 28.04 -14.50
N GLU A 1188 22.57 29.36 -14.42
CA GLU A 1188 21.49 29.99 -13.63
C GLU A 1188 21.51 29.64 -12.12
N PRO A 1189 22.65 29.76 -11.41
CA PRO A 1189 22.69 29.47 -9.98
C PRO A 1189 21.85 30.44 -9.16
N ARG A 1190 21.11 29.92 -8.19
CA ARG A 1190 20.36 30.70 -7.19
C ARG A 1190 20.66 30.19 -5.78
N ILE A 1191 20.86 31.10 -4.82
CA ILE A 1191 21.18 30.77 -3.42
C ILE A 1191 20.17 31.39 -2.48
N ARG A 1192 19.47 30.56 -1.68
CA ARG A 1192 18.54 30.94 -0.59
C ARG A 1192 18.52 29.83 0.47
N THR A 1193 18.33 30.18 1.73
CA THR A 1193 18.29 29.25 2.89
C THR A 1193 19.53 28.37 3.07
N GLY A 1194 20.72 28.86 2.67
CA GLY A 1194 21.97 28.08 2.72
C GLY A 1194 22.05 26.95 1.69
N ARG A 1195 21.17 26.96 0.68
CA ARG A 1195 21.10 25.99 -0.43
C ARG A 1195 21.33 26.70 -1.76
N ILE A 1196 22.02 26.03 -2.67
CA ILE A 1196 22.33 26.52 -4.02
C ILE A 1196 21.65 25.59 -5.04
N VAL A 1197 20.85 26.12 -5.97
CA VAL A 1197 20.24 25.35 -7.07
C VAL A 1197 20.72 25.89 -8.43
N TRP A 1198 20.79 25.03 -9.45
CA TRP A 1198 21.21 25.39 -10.81
C TRP A 1198 20.58 24.46 -11.87
N THR A 1199 20.65 24.87 -13.14
CA THR A 1199 20.37 24.05 -14.33
C THR A 1199 21.65 23.38 -14.83
N ASP A 1200 21.58 22.13 -15.27
CA ASP A 1200 22.76 21.31 -15.57
C ASP A 1200 22.52 20.44 -16.83
N ASP A 1201 23.34 20.60 -17.87
CA ASP A 1201 23.14 19.89 -19.16
C ASP A 1201 23.96 18.59 -19.32
N ARG A 1202 24.63 18.11 -18.25
CA ARG A 1202 25.50 16.91 -18.30
C ARG A 1202 24.83 15.64 -18.83
N SER A 1203 23.50 15.59 -18.80
CA SER A 1203 22.66 14.47 -19.23
C SER A 1203 22.32 14.48 -20.72
N GLY A 1204 22.49 15.63 -21.39
CA GLY A 1204 22.00 15.90 -22.76
C GLY A 1204 20.85 16.91 -22.79
N ASP A 1205 19.86 16.75 -21.90
CA ASP A 1205 18.80 17.73 -21.62
C ASP A 1205 19.20 18.56 -20.37
N LYS A 1206 18.64 19.78 -20.22
CA LYS A 1206 18.84 20.57 -18.99
C LYS A 1206 18.02 20.04 -17.82
N ASP A 1207 18.69 19.60 -16.76
CA ASP A 1207 18.11 19.11 -15.51
C ASP A 1207 18.26 20.13 -14.36
N ILE A 1208 17.55 19.95 -13.24
CA ILE A 1208 17.72 20.79 -12.04
C ILE A 1208 18.53 20.05 -10.96
N TYR A 1209 19.51 20.73 -10.38
CA TYR A 1209 20.39 20.21 -9.32
C TYR A 1209 20.40 21.14 -8.09
N ILE A 1210 20.79 20.59 -6.93
CA ILE A 1210 20.94 21.31 -5.66
C ILE A 1210 22.25 20.95 -4.96
N TYR A 1211 22.79 21.89 -4.18
CA TYR A 1211 23.82 21.70 -3.17
C TYR A 1211 23.28 22.23 -1.83
N GLU A 1212 23.21 21.37 -0.81
CA GLU A 1212 22.57 21.71 0.47
C GLU A 1212 23.58 21.99 1.60
N ASN A 1213 23.12 22.79 2.57
CA ASN A 1213 23.81 23.06 3.84
C ASN A 1213 25.22 23.69 3.66
N TYR A 1214 25.33 24.69 2.77
CA TYR A 1214 26.53 25.52 2.64
C TYR A 1214 26.73 26.41 3.88
N MET A 1215 25.62 26.87 4.47
CA MET A 1215 25.61 27.62 5.74
C MET A 1215 25.08 26.72 6.87
N PRO A 1216 25.65 26.79 8.09
CA PRO A 1216 25.23 25.99 9.25
C PRO A 1216 24.02 26.54 10.00
#